data_AF-A0A8D0QDE5-F1
#
_entry.id   AF-A0A8D0QDE5-F1
#
_cell.length_a   1.000
_cell.length_b   1.000
_cell.length_c   1.000
_cell.angle_alpha   90.00
_cell.angle_beta   90.00
_cell.angle_gamma   90.00
#
_symmetry.space_group_name_H-M   'P 1'
#
loop_
_entity.id
_entity.type
_entity.pdbx_description
1 polymer ?
#
loop_
_entity_poly.entity_id
_entity_poly.type
_entity_poly.pdbx_seq_one_letter_code
_entity_poly.pdbx_strand_id
1 'polypeptide(L)'
;MQSTDLGNKESGKIWHRKPSPATRDGIIVNIIHNTSDYLPKVLRFLNVAFDSSGDCLLAGDHQGNIYVFDLHGNRFNLVQRTAQACTALAFNLHRKSEFLVALADYSIKCFDTVTKELVSWMRGHESSVFSISVHASGRYAITSSSDTAQLWDLDTFQRKRKLNILQSVGIQKVFFLPLSNTILSCFKDNSVFAWECDTLFCKYQLPAPPESSSLLYKVFAVTRDGRILAAGGKSNHVHLWCLEAKQLFRIIQMPTKVRAVRHLEFLPDSFDAGSNQVLGVLSQDGIMRFVNIQTCKLLFEIGSLDDGITSSIISPHGRYIAAIMENGSLNIYSVHTLTKEINKPPPPLVKVIEDLPKRKVSSGDLKMKVTSGRVQRPAKSRENKMQTRILKQDLTGNFENKENELSSGLNKKRLQILLKGYGEYPTKYRMFIWRSLLQLPENHTAFSNLLDKGIHVAFLNLEKTYPIKSRKLLRVLQRTLSALAHWSTIFSDTPYLPLLAFPFVKLFQNNQLICFEVVATLIINWCQHWFEYFPNPPINVLSMIENVLAFHDKELLQHFIDHDITSQLYAWPLLETVFSEVLTREEWLKLFDNIFSNHPSFLLMTVVAYNICSRAPLLNCDLKDDFEYFFHHRNNLDISAVIKEVYRLMDTTPTDIHPDSMLDAFVALTKGQYPVFNQYPKFIVDYQTQERERIRKDELDYLRERQTVEDMQAEVDQQRVEDEAWYEKQEQLRKAEETRREMLLQEEEKMIQQRERLAAVKRELKVKEMHLQEAARRRLLQLQQEQREMELRRLDDEIERKIHMRDREIAATAKDLEMRHLELESQKRLYEKNLTRNQEAVAKEMREDADACRRKADLEEHMFHRLIGMDQTQNQKTQKLIEENLAKAEQACLNTDWHIQALHKQRCHDLHRNECYQEMAKLLRKNRRKEIEILNAMREREAEKREEAEEKDLHLKSEKKASTLSEASRKWFLEKEINDALHAQHACNKGSLNQRKAYWDSMEPDLMARVRNLRQRLATQARNRCQTPHLLAT
;
A
#
# COMPACT_ATOMS: atom_id res chain seq x y z
N MET A 1 41.54 -12.77 19.25
CA MET A 1 41.43 -12.97 17.79
C MET A 1 40.56 -14.18 17.55
N GLN A 2 39.45 -14.05 16.83
CA GLN A 2 38.76 -15.23 16.27
C GLN A 2 39.21 -15.34 14.82
N SER A 3 39.87 -16.45 14.49
CA SER A 3 40.13 -16.86 13.12
C SER A 3 39.01 -17.78 12.66
N THR A 4 38.52 -17.56 11.45
CA THR A 4 37.50 -18.39 10.82
C THR A 4 38.08 -19.00 9.57
N ASP A 5 38.21 -20.33 9.59
CA ASP A 5 38.59 -21.09 8.41
C ASP A 5 37.34 -21.45 7.62
N LEU A 6 37.30 -21.03 6.36
CA LEU A 6 36.20 -21.34 5.46
C LEU A 6 36.18 -22.83 5.08
N GLY A 7 37.35 -23.47 5.00
CA GLY A 7 37.48 -24.84 4.47
C GLY A 7 36.74 -25.05 3.14
N ASN A 8 36.31 -26.28 2.85
CA ASN A 8 35.50 -26.57 1.65
C ASN A 8 34.00 -26.20 1.79
N LYS A 9 33.62 -25.37 2.78
CA LYS A 9 32.20 -25.06 3.03
C LYS A 9 31.68 -24.01 2.06
N GLU A 10 30.52 -24.28 1.47
CA GLU A 10 29.85 -23.33 0.58
C GLU A 10 29.05 -22.25 1.33
N SER A 11 28.71 -22.50 2.59
CA SER A 11 28.11 -21.48 3.46
C SER A 11 28.44 -21.76 4.92
N GLY A 12 28.42 -20.72 5.76
CA GLY A 12 28.72 -20.85 7.18
C GLY A 12 28.58 -19.55 7.95
N LYS A 13 28.94 -19.59 9.23
CA LYS A 13 29.00 -18.38 10.08
C LYS A 13 30.39 -17.77 10.00
N ILE A 14 30.47 -16.43 10.05
CA ILE A 14 31.74 -15.71 10.05
C ILE A 14 32.41 -15.77 11.43
N TRP A 15 31.64 -15.81 12.51
CA TRP A 15 32.15 -16.01 13.87
C TRP A 15 31.14 -16.80 14.71
N HIS A 16 31.62 -17.58 15.67
CA HIS A 16 30.75 -18.35 16.56
C HIS A 16 30.20 -17.52 17.74
N ARG A 17 30.92 -16.48 18.16
CA ARG A 17 30.48 -15.50 19.17
C ARG A 17 30.77 -14.11 18.65
N LYS A 18 29.81 -13.18 18.74
CA LYS A 18 29.98 -11.80 18.27
C LYS A 18 31.24 -11.21 18.90
N PRO A 19 32.31 -10.94 18.12
CA PRO A 19 33.59 -10.54 18.67
C PRO A 19 33.45 -9.18 19.35
N SER A 20 33.75 -9.14 20.65
CA SER A 20 34.00 -7.88 21.35
C SER A 20 35.36 -7.35 20.89
N PRO A 21 35.48 -6.09 20.47
CA PRO A 21 36.75 -5.50 20.06
C PRO A 21 37.63 -5.26 21.31
N ALA A 22 38.24 -6.34 21.80
CA ALA A 22 39.00 -6.35 23.06
C ALA A 22 40.52 -6.31 22.85
N THR A 23 41.00 -6.45 21.62
CA THR A 23 42.43 -6.41 21.28
C THR A 23 42.84 -5.05 20.75
N ARG A 24 44.04 -4.58 21.17
CA ARG A 24 44.64 -3.29 20.80
C ARG A 24 44.65 -3.00 19.30
N ASP A 25 44.61 -4.03 18.47
CA ASP A 25 44.74 -3.94 17.02
C ASP A 25 43.40 -3.74 16.28
N GLY A 26 42.26 -3.69 17.00
CA GLY A 26 40.95 -3.38 16.40
C GLY A 26 40.38 -4.44 15.44
N ILE A 27 41.01 -5.61 15.34
CA ILE A 27 40.62 -6.72 14.46
C ILE A 27 39.36 -7.41 15.02
N ILE A 28 38.32 -7.49 14.19
CA ILE A 28 37.05 -8.17 14.46
C ILE A 28 37.21 -9.67 14.18
N VAL A 29 37.68 -10.00 12.98
CA VAL A 29 37.82 -11.38 12.49
C VAL A 29 38.96 -11.46 11.48
N ASN A 30 39.68 -12.59 11.52
CA ASN A 30 40.63 -12.99 10.49
C ASN A 30 40.03 -14.18 9.74
N ILE A 31 39.83 -14.06 8.43
CA ILE A 31 39.24 -15.09 7.58
C ILE A 31 40.36 -15.73 6.76
N ILE A 32 40.54 -17.04 6.96
CA ILE A 32 41.55 -17.85 6.29
C ILE A 32 40.81 -18.95 5.52
N HIS A 33 41.40 -19.45 4.45
CA HIS A 33 40.87 -20.59 3.72
C HIS A 33 41.97 -21.64 3.50
N ASN A 34 41.90 -22.73 4.25
CA ASN A 34 42.78 -23.89 4.06
C ASN A 34 42.06 -25.04 3.35
N THR A 35 42.69 -25.62 2.33
CA THR A 35 42.18 -26.80 1.61
C THR A 35 42.92 -28.09 2.00
N SER A 36 42.40 -28.83 2.99
CA SER A 36 42.70 -30.23 3.41
C SER A 36 44.14 -30.66 3.82
N ASP A 37 44.21 -31.82 4.48
CA ASP A 37 45.04 -32.14 5.66
C ASP A 37 46.49 -32.63 5.45
N TYR A 38 47.00 -32.77 4.22
CA TYR A 38 48.36 -33.33 4.00
C TYR A 38 49.42 -32.30 3.59
N LEU A 39 49.03 -31.19 2.96
CA LEU A 39 49.89 -30.02 2.70
C LEU A 39 48.99 -28.77 2.65
N PRO A 40 49.15 -27.79 3.57
CA PRO A 40 48.29 -26.62 3.59
C PRO A 40 48.59 -25.72 2.37
N LYS A 41 47.78 -25.85 1.31
CA LYS A 41 47.70 -24.81 0.28
C LYS A 41 46.73 -23.75 0.79
N VAL A 42 47.30 -22.69 1.37
CA VAL A 42 46.56 -21.49 1.79
C VAL A 42 46.02 -20.82 0.53
N LEU A 43 44.70 -20.78 0.35
CA LEU A 43 44.10 -20.00 -0.74
C LEU A 43 44.21 -18.52 -0.39
N ARG A 44 44.60 -17.72 -1.37
CA ARG A 44 44.80 -16.28 -1.20
C ARG A 44 43.64 -15.49 -1.79
N PHE A 45 43.04 -14.61 -0.98
CA PHE A 45 42.16 -13.56 -1.49
C PHE A 45 42.98 -12.54 -2.29
N LEU A 46 42.42 -12.05 -3.40
CA LEU A 46 43.09 -11.08 -4.27
C LEU A 46 42.41 -9.72 -4.25
N ASN A 47 41.08 -9.70 -4.24
CA ASN A 47 40.28 -8.50 -4.36
C ASN A 47 39.07 -8.55 -3.43
N VAL A 48 38.69 -7.38 -2.91
CA VAL A 48 37.53 -7.20 -2.03
C VAL A 48 36.73 -5.98 -2.48
N ALA A 49 35.40 -6.05 -2.37
CA ALA A 49 34.50 -4.94 -2.61
C ALA A 49 33.40 -4.89 -1.54
N PHE A 50 33.05 -3.71 -1.03
CA PHE A 50 31.91 -3.52 -0.12
C PHE A 50 30.64 -3.18 -0.89
N ASP A 51 29.50 -3.54 -0.31
CA ASP A 51 28.20 -3.08 -0.77
C ASP A 51 27.90 -1.63 -0.39
N SER A 52 26.84 -1.05 -0.98
CA SER A 52 26.46 0.34 -0.70
C SER A 52 25.95 0.57 0.73
N SER A 53 25.45 -0.47 1.40
CA SER A 53 25.07 -0.40 2.81
C SER A 53 26.24 -0.57 3.79
N GLY A 54 27.40 -1.01 3.30
CA GLY A 54 28.60 -1.27 4.10
C GLY A 54 28.51 -2.45 5.06
N ASP A 55 27.46 -3.27 4.98
CA ASP A 55 27.23 -4.42 5.86
C ASP A 55 27.58 -5.76 5.17
N CYS A 56 27.67 -5.79 3.83
CA CYS A 56 28.09 -6.95 3.04
C CYS A 56 29.41 -6.69 2.29
N LEU A 57 30.26 -7.71 2.15
CA LEU A 57 31.48 -7.64 1.35
C LEU A 57 31.61 -8.84 0.39
N LEU A 58 32.18 -8.60 -0.77
CA LEU A 58 32.63 -9.61 -1.71
C LEU A 58 34.14 -9.83 -1.56
N ALA A 59 34.60 -11.07 -1.58
CA ALA A 59 36.00 -11.39 -1.73
C ALA A 59 36.18 -12.46 -2.81
N GLY A 60 37.11 -12.21 -3.74
CA GLY A 60 37.51 -13.16 -4.77
C GLY A 60 38.85 -13.78 -4.43
N ASP A 61 38.94 -15.11 -4.48
CA ASP A 61 40.20 -15.81 -4.32
C ASP A 61 40.98 -15.94 -5.65
N HIS A 62 42.22 -16.42 -5.56
CA HIS A 62 43.08 -16.66 -6.72
C HIS A 62 42.65 -17.85 -7.60
N GLN A 63 41.76 -18.72 -7.14
CA GLN A 63 41.18 -19.83 -7.92
C GLN A 63 39.90 -19.41 -8.67
N GLY A 64 39.36 -18.23 -8.38
CA GLY A 64 38.11 -17.72 -8.97
C GLY A 64 36.86 -18.05 -8.17
N ASN A 65 36.98 -18.47 -6.92
CA ASN A 65 35.83 -18.57 -6.02
C ASN A 65 35.50 -17.19 -5.46
N ILE A 66 34.22 -16.84 -5.51
CA ILE A 66 33.71 -15.55 -5.06
C ILE A 66 32.80 -15.76 -3.86
N TYR A 67 33.19 -15.18 -2.74
CA TYR A 67 32.47 -15.27 -1.48
C TYR A 67 31.79 -13.94 -1.17
N VAL A 68 30.54 -14.02 -0.70
CA VAL A 68 29.82 -12.92 -0.04
C VAL A 68 29.90 -13.16 1.45
N PHE A 69 30.30 -12.14 2.21
CA PHE A 69 30.23 -12.12 3.67
C PHE A 69 29.24 -11.05 4.11
N ASP A 70 28.20 -11.47 4.80
CA ASP A 70 27.25 -10.61 5.50
C ASP A 70 27.72 -10.47 6.96
N LEU A 71 28.24 -9.28 7.28
CA LEU A 71 28.78 -8.97 8.60
C LEU A 71 27.67 -8.76 9.64
N HIS A 72 26.48 -8.33 9.22
CA HIS A 72 25.36 -8.11 10.12
C HIS A 72 24.68 -9.44 10.49
N GLY A 73 24.36 -10.24 9.47
CA GLY A 73 23.77 -11.57 9.63
C GLY A 73 24.76 -12.63 10.11
N ASN A 74 26.06 -12.30 10.15
CA ASN A 74 27.16 -13.20 10.54
C ASN A 74 27.15 -14.50 9.72
N ARG A 75 27.11 -14.35 8.39
CA ARG A 75 27.12 -15.47 7.45
C ARG A 75 28.03 -15.21 6.28
N PHE A 76 28.65 -16.26 5.76
CA PHE A 76 29.32 -16.24 4.47
C PHE A 76 28.69 -17.26 3.55
N ASN A 77 28.68 -16.94 2.25
CA ASN A 77 28.20 -17.80 1.19
C ASN A 77 29.17 -17.75 0.01
N LEU A 78 29.51 -18.92 -0.53
CA LEU A 78 30.11 -19.05 -1.84
C LEU A 78 29.02 -18.81 -2.89
N VAL A 79 29.22 -17.77 -3.70
CA VAL A 79 28.26 -17.40 -4.76
C VAL A 79 28.58 -18.14 -6.04
N GLN A 80 29.83 -18.01 -6.53
CA GLN A 80 30.20 -18.58 -7.82
C GLN A 80 31.65 -19.06 -7.84
N ARG A 81 31.91 -20.11 -8.62
CA ARG A 81 33.25 -20.54 -9.05
C ARG A 81 33.44 -20.13 -10.51
N THR A 82 34.27 -19.12 -10.76
CA THR A 82 34.57 -18.62 -12.11
C THR A 82 35.76 -19.35 -12.77
N ALA A 83 36.47 -20.20 -12.01
CA ALA A 83 37.66 -20.96 -12.39
C ALA A 83 38.85 -20.12 -12.88
N GLN A 84 38.75 -18.80 -12.79
CA GLN A 84 39.77 -17.85 -13.18
C GLN A 84 39.91 -16.79 -12.10
N ALA A 85 41.14 -16.36 -11.84
CA ALA A 85 41.41 -15.32 -10.86
C ALA A 85 40.64 -14.03 -11.16
N CYS A 86 40.03 -13.46 -10.13
CA CYS A 86 39.31 -12.20 -10.21
C CYS A 86 40.30 -11.03 -10.15
N THR A 87 40.32 -10.17 -11.17
CA THR A 87 41.27 -9.06 -11.28
C THR A 87 40.71 -7.74 -10.76
N ALA A 88 39.39 -7.57 -10.79
CA ALA A 88 38.69 -6.48 -10.13
C ALA A 88 37.25 -6.92 -9.77
N LEU A 89 36.71 -6.35 -8.69
CA LEU A 89 35.35 -6.57 -8.22
C LEU A 89 34.66 -5.23 -8.02
N ALA A 90 33.38 -5.16 -8.34
CA ALA A 90 32.55 -4.00 -8.01
C ALA A 90 31.15 -4.44 -7.57
N PHE A 91 30.67 -3.80 -6.51
CA PHE A 91 29.32 -3.96 -5.98
C PHE A 91 28.43 -2.79 -6.45
N ASN A 92 27.12 -2.95 -6.34
CA ASN A 92 26.12 -1.88 -6.43
C ASN A 92 25.82 -1.41 -7.87
N LEU A 93 25.10 -2.26 -8.59
CA LEU A 93 24.40 -1.93 -9.83
C LEU A 93 23.02 -1.34 -9.49
N HIS A 94 22.22 -0.95 -10.50
CA HIS A 94 20.84 -0.46 -10.30
C HIS A 94 20.00 -1.42 -9.42
N ARG A 95 20.33 -2.71 -9.44
CA ARG A 95 19.82 -3.75 -8.56
C ARG A 95 20.86 -4.10 -7.51
N LYS A 96 20.46 -4.04 -6.23
CA LYS A 96 21.35 -4.26 -5.09
C LYS A 96 21.88 -5.71 -4.97
N SER A 97 21.24 -6.68 -5.64
CA SER A 97 21.64 -8.08 -5.62
C SER A 97 22.76 -8.40 -6.62
N GLU A 98 23.05 -7.52 -7.59
CA GLU A 98 23.98 -7.81 -8.68
C GLU A 98 25.38 -7.25 -8.42
N PHE A 99 26.41 -7.94 -8.94
CA PHE A 99 27.81 -7.53 -8.84
C PHE A 99 28.60 -7.84 -10.12
N LEU A 100 29.65 -7.06 -10.36
CA LEU A 100 30.55 -7.21 -11.50
C LEU A 100 31.89 -7.83 -11.09
N VAL A 101 32.35 -8.73 -11.93
CA VAL A 101 33.61 -9.45 -11.79
C VAL A 101 34.41 -9.31 -13.06
N ALA A 102 35.59 -8.70 -13.00
CA ALA A 102 36.58 -8.81 -14.06
C ALA A 102 37.43 -10.06 -13.84
N LEU A 103 37.61 -10.83 -14.91
CA LEU A 103 38.37 -12.07 -14.90
C LEU A 103 39.68 -11.92 -15.67
N ALA A 104 40.59 -12.86 -15.39
CA ALA A 104 41.86 -12.95 -16.10
C ALA A 104 41.71 -13.19 -17.63
N ASP A 105 40.58 -13.74 -18.10
CA ASP A 105 40.26 -13.88 -19.54
C ASP A 105 39.79 -12.60 -20.23
N TYR A 106 39.94 -11.45 -19.58
CA TYR A 106 39.58 -10.13 -20.08
C TYR A 106 38.06 -9.90 -20.20
N SER A 107 37.24 -10.88 -19.80
CA SER A 107 35.79 -10.72 -19.72
C SER A 107 35.37 -10.10 -18.40
N ILE A 108 34.27 -9.36 -18.45
CA ILE A 108 33.60 -8.84 -17.25
C ILE A 108 32.25 -9.55 -17.17
N LYS A 109 31.96 -10.21 -16.06
CA LYS A 109 30.72 -10.94 -15.84
C LYS A 109 29.88 -10.27 -14.75
N CYS A 110 28.57 -10.28 -14.93
CA CYS A 110 27.60 -9.81 -13.96
C CYS A 110 26.86 -11.02 -13.37
N PHE A 111 26.89 -11.15 -12.05
CA PHE A 111 26.24 -12.22 -11.32
C PHE A 111 25.25 -11.65 -10.32
N ASP A 112 24.21 -12.41 -10.00
CA ASP A 112 23.30 -12.10 -8.89
C ASP A 112 23.73 -12.89 -7.64
N THR A 113 23.81 -12.19 -6.50
CA THR A 113 24.19 -12.76 -5.19
C THR A 113 23.14 -13.69 -4.59
N VAL A 114 21.86 -13.49 -4.93
CA VAL A 114 20.71 -14.25 -4.40
C VAL A 114 20.47 -15.49 -5.23
N THR A 115 20.34 -15.36 -6.57
CA THR A 115 20.10 -16.51 -7.45
C THR A 115 21.37 -17.29 -7.75
N LYS A 116 22.55 -16.67 -7.58
CA LYS A 116 23.87 -17.20 -7.97
C LYS A 116 24.02 -17.45 -9.47
N GLU A 117 23.13 -16.89 -10.28
CA GLU A 117 23.15 -17.07 -11.73
C GLU A 117 23.94 -15.96 -12.43
N LEU A 118 24.44 -16.28 -13.63
CA LEU A 118 25.05 -15.30 -14.52
C LEU A 118 23.93 -14.46 -15.17
N VAL A 119 23.85 -13.18 -14.82
CA VAL A 119 22.87 -12.24 -15.39
C VAL A 119 23.28 -11.86 -16.80
N SER A 120 24.55 -11.47 -16.98
CA SER A 120 25.09 -11.06 -18.28
C SER A 120 26.61 -11.03 -18.27
N TRP A 121 27.23 -10.83 -19.44
CA TRP A 121 28.66 -10.66 -19.59
C TRP A 121 29.01 -9.63 -20.66
N MET A 122 30.14 -8.96 -20.47
CA MET A 122 30.66 -7.89 -21.31
C MET A 122 32.05 -8.30 -21.81
N ARG A 123 32.25 -8.31 -23.15
CA ARG A 123 33.57 -8.48 -23.78
C ARG A 123 33.87 -7.29 -24.68
N GLY A 124 35.16 -6.97 -24.77
CA GLY A 124 35.64 -5.88 -25.60
C GLY A 124 37.02 -5.38 -25.20
N HIS A 125 37.52 -5.76 -24.03
CA HIS A 125 38.90 -5.51 -23.62
C HIS A 125 39.85 -6.55 -24.23
N GLU A 126 41.03 -6.09 -24.66
CA GLU A 126 42.10 -6.90 -25.25
C GLU A 126 43.20 -7.23 -24.23
N SER A 127 43.12 -6.64 -23.04
CA SER A 127 44.00 -6.89 -21.90
C SER A 127 43.22 -6.92 -20.60
N SER A 128 43.87 -7.43 -19.55
CA SER A 128 43.25 -7.60 -18.23
C SER A 128 42.75 -6.29 -17.65
N VAL A 129 41.49 -6.31 -17.20
CA VAL A 129 40.84 -5.17 -16.54
C VAL A 129 41.30 -5.14 -15.10
N PHE A 130 41.93 -4.03 -14.69
CA PHE A 130 42.46 -3.86 -13.34
C PHE A 130 41.60 -2.94 -12.46
N SER A 131 40.61 -2.24 -13.02
CA SER A 131 39.73 -1.35 -12.26
C SER A 131 38.34 -1.31 -12.88
N ILE A 132 37.32 -1.44 -12.03
CA ILE A 132 35.91 -1.24 -12.36
C ILE A 132 35.39 -0.10 -11.46
N SER A 133 34.72 0.87 -12.05
CA SER A 133 34.06 1.97 -11.32
C SER A 133 32.62 2.07 -11.78
N VAL A 134 31.68 2.01 -10.85
CA VAL A 134 30.24 2.12 -11.13
C VAL A 134 29.77 3.53 -10.79
N HIS A 135 28.93 4.11 -11.65
CA HIS A 135 28.34 5.42 -11.44
C HIS A 135 27.35 5.38 -10.27
N ALA A 136 27.16 6.50 -9.57
CA ALA A 136 26.27 6.58 -8.41
C ALA A 136 24.81 6.22 -8.72
N SER A 137 24.37 6.37 -9.98
CA SER A 137 23.04 5.93 -10.42
C SER A 137 22.90 4.41 -10.60
N GLY A 138 24.01 3.66 -10.61
CA GLY A 138 24.01 2.21 -10.88
C GLY A 138 23.78 1.83 -12.34
N ARG A 139 23.58 2.81 -13.24
CA ARG A 139 23.29 2.58 -14.67
C ARG A 139 24.54 2.43 -15.54
N TYR A 140 25.63 3.10 -15.17
CA TYR A 140 26.85 3.11 -15.98
C TYR A 140 28.02 2.50 -15.22
N ALA A 141 28.86 1.75 -15.92
CA ALA A 141 30.15 1.27 -15.42
C ALA A 141 31.28 1.66 -16.35
N ILE A 142 32.42 2.03 -15.77
CA ILE A 142 33.67 2.25 -16.48
C ILE A 142 34.67 1.18 -16.07
N THR A 143 35.25 0.54 -17.07
CA THR A 143 36.30 -0.45 -16.89
C THR A 143 37.58 0.02 -17.54
N SER A 144 38.69 -0.07 -16.80
CA SER A 144 40.01 0.34 -17.27
C SER A 144 40.92 -0.86 -17.45
N SER A 145 41.54 -0.94 -18.62
CA SER A 145 42.62 -1.87 -18.97
C SER A 145 43.88 -1.08 -19.35
N SER A 146 45.00 -1.76 -19.60
CA SER A 146 46.27 -1.07 -19.92
C SER A 146 46.19 -0.28 -21.23
N ASP A 147 45.32 -0.72 -22.14
CA ASP A 147 45.24 -0.19 -23.51
C ASP A 147 44.00 0.66 -23.74
N THR A 148 42.90 0.36 -23.05
CA THR A 148 41.59 0.99 -23.31
C THR A 148 40.78 1.17 -22.03
N ALA A 149 39.98 2.23 -21.97
CA ALA A 149 38.88 2.36 -21.02
C ALA A 149 37.54 2.26 -21.76
N GLN A 150 36.58 1.54 -21.18
CA GLN A 150 35.28 1.30 -21.81
C GLN A 150 34.16 1.74 -20.88
N LEU A 151 33.18 2.45 -21.44
CA LEU A 151 31.96 2.87 -20.77
C LEU A 151 30.84 1.91 -21.19
N TRP A 152 30.24 1.27 -20.19
CA TRP A 152 29.18 0.29 -20.32
C TRP A 152 27.86 0.85 -19.82
N ASP A 153 26.79 0.53 -20.53
CA ASP A 153 25.43 0.66 -20.00
C ASP A 153 25.05 -0.65 -19.33
N LEU A 154 24.73 -0.60 -18.04
CA LEU A 154 24.42 -1.77 -17.22
C LEU A 154 22.98 -2.24 -17.38
N ASP A 155 22.09 -1.41 -17.93
CA ASP A 155 20.72 -1.83 -18.22
C ASP A 155 20.69 -2.78 -19.42
N THR A 156 21.56 -2.54 -20.41
CA THR A 156 21.66 -3.35 -21.64
C THR A 156 22.89 -4.26 -21.68
N PHE A 157 23.85 -4.07 -20.77
CA PHE A 157 25.19 -4.68 -20.77
C PHE A 157 25.97 -4.47 -22.07
N GLN A 158 25.66 -3.39 -22.81
CA GLN A 158 26.34 -3.06 -24.05
C GLN A 158 27.38 -1.95 -23.85
N ARG A 159 28.43 -2.01 -24.66
CA ARG A 159 29.46 -0.98 -24.69
C ARG A 159 28.90 0.28 -25.34
N LYS A 160 28.78 1.36 -24.57
CA LYS A 160 28.40 2.68 -25.11
C LYS A 160 29.56 3.32 -25.86
N ARG A 161 30.74 3.35 -25.25
CA ARG A 161 31.92 4.03 -25.80
C ARG A 161 33.20 3.28 -25.45
N LYS A 162 34.18 3.33 -26.37
CA LYS A 162 35.56 2.86 -26.18
C LYS A 162 36.46 4.10 -26.22
N LEU A 163 37.11 4.41 -25.11
CA LEU A 163 38.18 5.41 -25.05
C LEU A 163 39.48 4.70 -25.46
N ASN A 164 39.83 4.85 -26.73
CA ASN A 164 41.11 4.41 -27.28
C ASN A 164 42.15 5.48 -27.01
N ILE A 165 43.36 5.07 -26.63
CA ILE A 165 44.44 6.02 -26.40
C ILE A 165 45.60 5.69 -27.31
N LEU A 166 46.22 6.74 -27.83
CA LEU A 166 47.48 6.69 -28.55
C LEU A 166 48.54 6.01 -27.67
N GLN A 167 49.33 5.10 -28.25
CA GLN A 167 50.37 4.33 -27.55
C GLN A 167 51.34 5.18 -26.69
N SER A 168 51.48 6.48 -26.97
CA SER A 168 52.38 7.39 -26.29
C SER A 168 51.93 7.86 -24.90
N VAL A 169 50.63 7.84 -24.57
CA VAL A 169 50.09 8.41 -23.32
C VAL A 169 49.13 7.43 -22.62
N GLY A 170 49.61 6.29 -22.14
CA GLY A 170 48.73 5.24 -21.58
C GLY A 170 47.85 5.71 -20.39
N ILE A 171 46.66 5.13 -20.23
CA ILE A 171 45.80 5.33 -19.04
C ILE A 171 46.43 4.68 -17.81
N GLN A 172 46.26 5.33 -16.65
CA GLN A 172 46.47 4.71 -15.35
C GLN A 172 45.17 4.32 -14.67
N LYS A 173 44.17 5.20 -14.63
CA LYS A 173 42.87 4.90 -14.02
C LYS A 173 41.79 5.81 -14.58
N VAL A 174 40.59 5.27 -14.78
CA VAL A 174 39.39 6.07 -15.08
C VAL A 174 38.30 5.66 -14.11
N PHE A 175 37.64 6.65 -13.49
CA PHE A 175 36.59 6.39 -12.52
C PHE A 175 35.57 7.52 -12.47
N PHE A 176 34.38 7.21 -11.96
CA PHE A 176 33.32 8.20 -11.76
C PHE A 176 33.56 9.04 -10.51
N LEU A 177 33.27 10.33 -10.62
CA LEU A 177 33.27 11.22 -9.47
C LEU A 177 31.95 11.01 -8.68
N PRO A 178 32.01 10.69 -7.37
CA PRO A 178 30.83 10.43 -6.56
C PRO A 178 29.83 11.59 -6.61
N LEU A 179 28.53 11.28 -6.64
CA LEU A 179 27.42 12.25 -6.63
C LEU A 179 27.39 13.27 -7.79
N SER A 180 28.25 13.11 -8.81
CA SER A 180 28.31 14.00 -9.96
C SER A 180 28.32 13.22 -11.26
N ASN A 181 27.88 13.86 -12.33
CA ASN A 181 27.89 13.29 -13.67
C ASN A 181 29.24 13.49 -14.40
N THR A 182 30.35 13.33 -13.67
CA THR A 182 31.71 13.62 -14.16
C THR A 182 32.58 12.37 -14.07
N ILE A 183 33.38 12.14 -15.10
CA ILE A 183 34.37 11.07 -15.20
C ILE A 183 35.76 11.71 -15.05
N LEU A 184 36.63 11.13 -14.22
CA LEU A 184 38.03 11.51 -14.16
C LEU A 184 38.86 10.48 -14.90
N SER A 185 39.69 10.93 -15.84
CA SER A 185 40.71 10.12 -16.50
C SER A 185 42.09 10.55 -16.07
N CYS A 186 42.87 9.61 -15.55
CA CYS A 186 44.24 9.83 -15.10
C CYS A 186 45.20 9.08 -16.02
N PHE A 187 46.19 9.79 -16.55
CA PHE A 187 47.14 9.28 -17.53
C PHE A 187 48.53 9.06 -16.93
N LYS A 188 49.39 8.32 -17.66
CA LYS A 188 50.77 8.01 -17.26
C LYS A 188 51.69 9.24 -17.23
N ASP A 189 51.36 10.29 -17.97
CA ASP A 189 52.06 11.58 -17.98
C ASP A 189 51.69 12.48 -16.79
N ASN A 190 50.87 11.97 -15.87
CA ASN A 190 50.29 12.66 -14.70
C ASN A 190 49.21 13.68 -15.02
N SER A 191 48.80 13.79 -16.27
CA SER A 191 47.66 14.63 -16.63
C SER A 191 46.37 14.01 -16.11
N VAL A 192 45.53 14.83 -15.50
CA VAL A 192 44.19 14.43 -15.03
C VAL A 192 43.15 15.31 -15.69
N PHE A 193 42.24 14.68 -16.43
CA PHE A 193 41.15 15.33 -17.15
C PHE A 193 39.80 14.95 -16.56
N ALA A 194 38.89 15.93 -16.50
CA ALA A 194 37.52 15.75 -16.10
C ALA A 194 36.59 15.84 -17.31
N TRP A 195 35.74 14.84 -17.49
CA TRP A 195 34.82 14.71 -18.61
C TRP A 195 33.39 14.65 -18.11
N GLU A 196 32.45 15.19 -18.86
CA GLU A 196 31.03 14.95 -18.60
C GLU A 196 30.63 13.52 -19.01
N CYS A 197 29.85 12.81 -18.20
CA CYS A 197 29.53 11.41 -18.48
C CYS A 197 28.66 11.23 -19.73
N ASP A 198 27.64 12.08 -19.92
CA ASP A 198 26.68 11.92 -21.02
C ASP A 198 27.24 12.36 -22.37
N THR A 199 27.89 13.53 -22.40
CA THR A 199 28.42 14.13 -23.64
C THR A 199 29.87 13.73 -23.93
N LEU A 200 30.60 13.25 -22.91
CA LEU A 200 32.05 13.03 -22.95
C LEU A 200 32.85 14.28 -23.36
N PHE A 201 32.30 15.46 -23.12
CA PHE A 201 33.00 16.72 -23.31
C PHE A 201 33.99 16.96 -22.16
N CYS A 202 35.22 17.39 -22.49
CA CYS A 202 36.23 17.72 -21.51
C CYS A 202 35.87 19.01 -20.79
N LYS A 203 35.50 18.92 -19.50
CA LYS A 203 35.13 20.08 -18.68
C LYS A 203 36.33 20.91 -18.28
N TYR A 204 37.39 20.25 -17.81
CA TYR A 204 38.63 20.92 -17.38
C TYR A 204 39.76 19.91 -17.20
N GLN A 205 40.98 20.43 -17.25
CA GLN A 205 42.21 19.73 -16.88
C GLN A 205 42.68 20.25 -15.52
N LEU A 206 43.14 19.35 -14.64
CA LEU A 206 43.72 19.76 -13.36
C LEU A 206 45.17 20.25 -13.56
N PRO A 207 45.59 21.31 -12.84
CA PRO A 207 46.94 21.85 -12.99
C PRO A 207 47.99 20.84 -12.53
N ALA A 208 49.06 20.74 -13.32
CA ALA A 208 50.23 19.96 -12.95
C ALA A 208 50.92 20.58 -11.72
N PRO A 209 51.38 19.78 -10.74
CA PRO A 209 52.10 20.31 -9.58
C PRO A 209 53.42 20.99 -9.98
N PRO A 210 53.87 22.01 -9.22
CA PRO A 210 55.05 22.82 -9.56
C PRO A 210 56.42 22.11 -9.40
N GLU A 211 56.48 20.84 -9.00
CA GLU A 211 57.76 20.13 -8.80
C GLU A 211 58.14 19.21 -9.96
N SER A 212 59.31 19.47 -10.56
CA SER A 212 59.92 18.82 -11.73
C SER A 212 60.42 17.37 -11.50
N SER A 213 60.04 16.72 -10.40
CA SER A 213 60.35 15.31 -10.20
C SER A 213 59.42 14.44 -11.05
N SER A 214 59.87 13.25 -11.47
CA SER A 214 59.03 12.24 -12.13
C SER A 214 57.97 11.72 -11.16
N LEU A 215 56.97 12.55 -10.89
CA LEU A 215 55.71 12.14 -10.28
C LEU A 215 55.16 11.08 -11.24
N LEU A 216 54.83 9.91 -10.75
CA LEU A 216 54.25 8.84 -11.55
C LEU A 216 53.08 8.34 -10.73
N TYR A 217 51.94 8.99 -10.90
CA TYR A 217 50.72 8.63 -10.20
C TYR A 217 50.26 7.26 -10.65
N LYS A 218 49.97 6.41 -9.67
CA LYS A 218 49.41 5.07 -9.88
C LYS A 218 48.08 4.89 -9.17
N VAL A 219 47.85 5.67 -8.12
CA VAL A 219 46.77 5.47 -7.18
C VAL A 219 46.01 6.78 -7.02
N PHE A 220 44.69 6.68 -7.06
CA PHE A 220 43.79 7.81 -6.97
C PHE A 220 42.63 7.45 -6.05
N ALA A 221 42.24 8.41 -5.21
CA ALA A 221 41.08 8.35 -4.34
C ALA A 221 40.34 9.68 -4.37
N VAL A 222 39.02 9.65 -4.19
CA VAL A 222 38.20 10.86 -4.12
C VAL A 222 37.31 10.80 -2.88
N THR A 223 37.08 11.95 -2.27
CA THR A 223 36.11 12.11 -1.18
C THR A 223 34.69 11.80 -1.65
N ARG A 224 33.81 11.41 -0.72
CA ARG A 224 32.45 10.98 -1.06
C ARG A 224 31.59 12.12 -1.60
N ASP A 225 31.91 13.36 -1.24
CA ASP A 225 31.30 14.57 -1.76
C ASP A 225 31.80 14.96 -3.16
N GLY A 226 32.81 14.27 -3.71
CA GLY A 226 33.39 14.57 -5.01
C GLY A 226 34.19 15.87 -5.06
N ARG A 227 34.57 16.45 -3.92
CA ARG A 227 35.26 17.76 -3.89
C ARG A 227 36.77 17.66 -3.91
N ILE A 228 37.36 16.62 -3.32
CA ILE A 228 38.81 16.48 -3.19
C ILE A 228 39.27 15.20 -3.89
N LEU A 229 40.28 15.35 -4.76
CA LEU A 229 41.02 14.25 -5.38
C LEU A 229 42.37 14.11 -4.70
N ALA A 230 42.72 12.89 -4.28
CA ALA A 230 44.05 12.51 -3.85
C ALA A 230 44.74 11.65 -4.91
N ALA A 231 45.99 11.97 -5.23
CA ALA A 231 46.85 11.13 -6.06
C ALA A 231 48.19 10.85 -5.39
N GLY A 232 48.65 9.62 -5.59
CA GLY A 232 49.94 9.12 -5.11
C GLY A 232 50.47 8.02 -6.01
N GLY A 233 51.71 7.60 -5.78
CA GLY A 233 52.32 6.55 -6.59
C GLY A 233 53.76 6.30 -6.22
N LYS A 234 54.68 6.53 -7.16
CA LYS A 234 56.11 6.25 -6.94
C LYS A 234 56.84 7.25 -6.04
N SER A 235 56.26 8.43 -5.80
CA SER A 235 56.80 9.41 -4.87
C SER A 235 56.25 9.21 -3.45
N ASN A 236 56.96 9.77 -2.47
CA ASN A 236 56.53 9.88 -1.08
C ASN A 236 55.57 11.07 -0.84
N HIS A 237 55.21 11.79 -1.90
CA HIS A 237 54.28 12.92 -1.84
C HIS A 237 52.89 12.47 -2.28
N VAL A 238 51.89 12.88 -1.51
CA VAL A 238 50.47 12.74 -1.86
C VAL A 238 49.94 14.11 -2.20
N HIS A 239 49.45 14.25 -3.43
CA HIS A 239 48.91 15.52 -3.93
C HIS A 239 47.39 15.52 -3.80
N LEU A 240 46.84 16.64 -3.33
CA LEU A 240 45.42 16.85 -3.11
C LEU A 240 44.94 18.03 -3.95
N TRP A 241 43.95 17.81 -4.81
CA TRP A 241 43.30 18.87 -5.59
C TRP A 241 41.90 19.12 -5.08
N CYS A 242 41.50 20.39 -5.05
CA CYS A 242 40.10 20.77 -4.93
C CYS A 242 39.50 20.83 -6.33
N LEU A 243 38.52 19.96 -6.60
CA LEU A 243 37.87 19.81 -7.90
C LEU A 243 36.91 20.97 -8.22
N GLU A 244 36.34 21.60 -7.19
CA GLU A 244 35.48 22.78 -7.34
C GLU A 244 36.30 24.02 -7.71
N ALA A 245 37.41 24.26 -7.00
CA ALA A 245 38.34 25.36 -7.27
C ALA A 245 39.30 25.07 -8.44
N LYS A 246 39.36 23.82 -8.93
CA LYS A 246 40.26 23.34 -9.99
C LYS A 246 41.73 23.63 -9.73
N GLN A 247 42.13 23.63 -8.46
CA GLN A 247 43.47 23.99 -8.02
C GLN A 247 44.06 22.92 -7.11
N LEU A 248 45.39 22.84 -7.12
CA LEU A 248 46.12 22.03 -6.15
C LEU A 248 45.92 22.65 -4.77
N PHE A 249 45.23 21.92 -3.90
CA PHE A 249 44.87 22.36 -2.56
C PHE A 249 46.02 22.14 -1.57
N ARG A 250 46.70 20.99 -1.66
CA ARG A 250 47.75 20.62 -0.69
C ARG A 250 48.68 19.53 -1.21
N ILE A 251 49.91 19.52 -0.72
CA ILE A 251 50.88 18.43 -0.88
C ILE A 251 51.21 17.88 0.50
N ILE A 252 50.96 16.59 0.74
CA ILE A 252 51.30 15.90 1.98
C ILE A 252 52.57 15.09 1.74
N GLN A 253 53.64 15.42 2.46
CA GLN A 253 54.88 14.65 2.44
C GLN A 253 54.80 13.53 3.49
N MET A 254 54.88 12.29 3.04
CA MET A 254 54.93 11.13 3.94
C MET A 254 56.33 10.97 4.57
N PRO A 255 56.44 10.29 5.73
CA PRO A 255 57.73 10.05 6.38
C PRO A 255 58.75 9.43 5.43
N THR A 256 60.05 9.73 5.60
CA THR A 256 61.13 9.30 4.68
C THR A 256 61.26 7.79 4.48
N LYS A 257 60.70 6.98 5.40
CA LYS A 257 60.60 5.52 5.27
C LYS A 257 59.62 5.08 4.17
N VAL A 258 58.62 5.91 3.88
CA VAL A 258 57.64 5.69 2.82
C VAL A 258 58.22 6.19 1.51
N ARG A 259 58.62 5.26 0.63
CA ARG A 259 59.14 5.61 -0.70
C ARG A 259 58.06 5.68 -1.77
N ALA A 260 57.04 4.83 -1.66
CA ALA A 260 55.95 4.74 -2.61
C ALA A 260 54.62 4.43 -1.90
N VAL A 261 53.54 4.93 -2.50
CA VAL A 261 52.15 4.71 -2.10
C VAL A 261 51.52 3.67 -3.03
N ARG A 262 51.02 2.58 -2.45
CA ARG A 262 50.39 1.45 -3.16
C ARG A 262 48.87 1.59 -3.24
N HIS A 263 48.24 2.14 -2.22
CA HIS A 263 46.79 2.33 -2.18
C HIS A 263 46.41 3.62 -1.40
N LEU A 264 45.29 4.23 -1.79
CA LEU A 264 44.75 5.45 -1.22
C LEU A 264 43.25 5.27 -1.09
N GLU A 265 42.71 5.63 0.06
CA GLU A 265 41.27 5.59 0.29
C GLU A 265 40.86 6.55 1.40
N PHE A 266 39.76 7.27 1.21
CA PHE A 266 39.24 8.15 2.24
C PHE A 266 38.41 7.36 3.24
N LEU A 267 38.63 7.59 4.52
CA LEU A 267 37.78 7.06 5.59
C LEU A 267 36.55 7.97 5.71
N PRO A 268 35.33 7.48 5.40
CA PRO A 268 34.14 8.29 5.55
C PRO A 268 33.76 8.37 7.01
N ASP A 269 33.68 9.60 7.54
CA ASP A 269 33.06 9.82 8.84
C ASP A 269 31.56 10.03 8.64
N SER A 270 30.76 9.26 9.39
CA SER A 270 29.29 9.36 9.38
C SER A 270 28.81 10.78 9.71
N PHE A 271 29.65 11.58 10.39
CA PHE A 271 29.31 12.92 10.86
C PHE A 271 29.74 14.06 9.91
N ASP A 272 30.60 13.79 8.92
CA ASP A 272 31.29 14.82 8.13
C ASP A 272 30.64 15.12 6.77
N ALA A 273 29.39 14.68 6.57
CA ALA A 273 28.61 14.89 5.34
C ALA A 273 29.35 14.51 4.03
N GLY A 274 30.36 13.65 4.10
CA GLY A 274 31.18 13.22 2.96
C GLY A 274 32.44 14.05 2.68
N SER A 275 32.77 15.07 3.50
CA SER A 275 33.99 15.88 3.35
C SER A 275 35.27 15.13 3.73
N ASN A 276 35.11 13.97 4.39
CA ASN A 276 36.09 12.94 4.72
C ASN A 276 37.50 13.49 4.94
N GLN A 277 37.70 14.14 6.10
CA GLN A 277 38.99 14.75 6.45
C GLN A 277 40.14 13.75 6.68
N VAL A 278 39.89 12.44 6.65
CA VAL A 278 40.88 11.39 6.94
C VAL A 278 41.17 10.57 5.69
N LEU A 279 42.44 10.56 5.29
CA LEU A 279 42.97 9.79 4.18
C LEU A 279 43.78 8.60 4.69
N GLY A 280 43.40 7.40 4.30
CA GLY A 280 44.20 6.19 4.46
C GLY A 280 45.22 6.06 3.33
N VAL A 281 46.50 5.93 3.69
CA VAL A 281 47.63 5.81 2.78
C VAL A 281 48.34 4.49 3.04
N LEU A 282 48.23 3.54 2.09
CA LEU A 282 48.94 2.27 2.14
C LEU A 282 50.30 2.45 1.46
N SER A 283 51.36 2.28 2.23
CA SER A 283 52.73 2.42 1.75
C SER A 283 53.36 1.09 1.34
N GLN A 284 54.51 1.17 0.67
CA GLN A 284 55.30 0.01 0.25
C GLN A 284 55.62 -0.98 1.40
N ASP A 285 55.74 -0.48 2.63
CA ASP A 285 56.04 -1.25 3.85
C ASP A 285 54.87 -2.13 4.33
N GLY A 286 53.73 -2.13 3.63
CA GLY A 286 52.56 -2.94 3.99
C GLY A 286 51.73 -2.36 5.14
N ILE A 287 52.01 -1.12 5.57
CA ILE A 287 51.30 -0.44 6.65
C ILE A 287 50.35 0.60 6.06
N MET A 288 49.08 0.56 6.48
CA MET A 288 48.05 1.52 6.13
C MET A 288 47.99 2.64 7.17
N ARG A 289 48.33 3.87 6.79
CA ARG A 289 48.41 5.04 7.67
C ARG A 289 47.25 5.99 7.45
N PHE A 290 46.51 6.30 8.51
CA PHE A 290 45.39 7.23 8.44
C PHE A 290 45.83 8.63 8.84
N VAL A 291 45.83 9.55 7.89
CA VAL A 291 46.31 10.92 8.03
C VAL A 291 45.13 11.88 7.91
N ASN A 292 45.00 12.82 8.84
CA ASN A 292 44.04 13.90 8.70
C ASN A 292 44.58 14.96 7.71
N ILE A 293 43.84 15.24 6.65
CA ILE A 293 44.22 16.11 5.53
C ILE A 293 44.42 17.56 5.96
N GLN A 294 43.58 18.07 6.86
CA GLN A 294 43.61 19.46 7.30
C GLN A 294 44.78 19.73 8.25
N THR A 295 45.04 18.79 9.15
CA THR A 295 46.09 18.92 10.17
C THR A 295 47.42 18.30 9.76
N CYS A 296 47.44 17.49 8.71
CA CYS A 296 48.58 16.66 8.28
C CYS A 296 49.13 15.74 9.38
N LYS A 297 48.31 15.41 10.39
CA LYS A 297 48.70 14.53 11.49
C LYS A 297 48.30 13.09 11.21
N LEU A 298 49.22 12.18 11.50
CA LEU A 298 48.93 10.75 11.57
C LEU A 298 47.99 10.50 12.77
N LEU A 299 46.87 9.86 12.52
CA LEU A 299 45.86 9.51 13.52
C LEU A 299 46.13 8.12 14.10
N PHE A 300 46.24 7.12 13.23
CA PHE A 300 46.52 5.73 13.59
C PHE A 300 47.09 4.97 12.37
N GLU A 301 47.67 3.80 12.63
CA GLU A 301 48.17 2.89 11.59
C GLU A 301 47.60 1.48 11.78
N ILE A 302 47.43 0.77 10.66
CA ILE A 302 46.97 -0.62 10.61
C ILE A 302 48.02 -1.43 9.84
N GLY A 303 48.34 -2.62 10.35
CA GLY A 303 49.32 -3.53 9.76
C GLY A 303 50.62 -3.56 10.56
N SER A 304 51.36 -4.65 10.39
CA SER A 304 52.68 -4.86 11.01
C SER A 304 53.71 -5.14 9.92
N LEU A 305 54.99 -5.03 10.25
CA LEU A 305 56.08 -5.39 9.33
C LEU A 305 56.11 -6.89 9.01
N ASP A 306 55.59 -7.72 9.92
CA ASP A 306 55.58 -9.19 9.75
C ASP A 306 54.36 -9.70 8.95
N ASP A 307 53.28 -8.91 8.86
CA ASP A 307 52.08 -9.25 8.09
C ASP A 307 51.59 -7.99 7.36
N GLY A 308 52.17 -7.76 6.18
CA GLY A 308 51.90 -6.60 5.35
C GLY A 308 50.52 -6.65 4.69
N ILE A 309 49.91 -5.49 4.47
CA ILE A 309 48.66 -5.34 3.73
C ILE A 309 48.97 -5.18 2.23
N THR A 310 48.33 -6.00 1.41
CA THR A 310 48.42 -5.93 -0.06
C THR A 310 47.39 -4.98 -0.66
N SER A 311 46.15 -5.07 -0.20
CA SER A 311 45.04 -4.20 -0.58
C SER A 311 44.11 -3.99 0.61
N SER A 312 43.43 -2.85 0.62
CA SER A 312 42.44 -2.53 1.65
C SER A 312 41.25 -1.86 1.01
N ILE A 313 40.08 -2.04 1.60
CA ILE A 313 38.89 -1.31 1.23
C ILE A 313 38.11 -0.91 2.48
N ILE A 314 37.50 0.26 2.47
CA ILE A 314 36.75 0.84 3.57
C ILE A 314 35.26 0.78 3.23
N SER A 315 34.45 0.38 4.22
CA SER A 315 32.98 0.39 4.06
C SER A 315 32.46 1.81 3.77
N PRO A 316 31.44 2.00 2.91
CA PRO A 316 30.90 3.34 2.58
C PRO A 316 30.39 4.16 3.77
N HIS A 317 30.06 3.49 4.89
CA HIS A 317 29.64 4.13 6.15
C HIS A 317 30.80 4.32 7.14
N GLY A 318 32.00 3.82 6.84
CA GLY A 318 33.19 3.99 7.68
C GLY A 318 33.15 3.18 8.98
N ARG A 319 32.38 2.09 9.00
CA ARG A 319 32.27 1.20 10.18
C ARG A 319 33.38 0.13 10.19
N TYR A 320 33.66 -0.42 9.02
CA TYR A 320 34.59 -1.52 8.81
C TYR A 320 35.66 -1.15 7.79
N ILE A 321 36.85 -1.74 7.97
CA ILE A 321 37.94 -1.75 7.00
C ILE A 321 38.28 -3.22 6.74
N ALA A 322 38.24 -3.65 5.49
CA ALA A 322 38.68 -4.97 5.07
C ALA A 322 40.08 -4.85 4.46
N ALA A 323 41.02 -5.67 4.91
CA ALA A 323 42.39 -5.69 4.42
C ALA A 323 42.80 -7.11 4.04
N ILE A 324 43.39 -7.24 2.85
CA ILE A 324 43.99 -8.48 2.38
C ILE A 324 45.46 -8.47 2.78
N MET A 325 45.87 -9.46 3.53
CA MET A 325 47.24 -9.59 4.03
C MET A 325 48.13 -10.28 2.98
N GLU A 326 49.46 -10.13 3.07
CA GLU A 326 50.42 -10.78 2.16
C GLU A 326 50.36 -12.32 2.24
N ASN A 327 49.97 -12.87 3.40
CA ASN A 327 49.71 -14.29 3.56
C ASN A 327 48.44 -14.77 2.81
N GLY A 328 47.61 -13.83 2.30
CA GLY A 328 46.37 -14.10 1.54
C GLY A 328 45.10 -14.17 2.39
N SER A 329 45.20 -13.97 3.70
CA SER A 329 44.05 -13.88 4.61
C SER A 329 43.32 -12.54 4.49
N LEU A 330 42.04 -12.54 4.89
CA LEU A 330 41.19 -11.37 4.91
C LEU A 330 40.93 -10.94 6.36
N ASN A 331 41.49 -9.80 6.75
CA ASN A 331 41.28 -9.20 8.05
C ASN A 331 40.21 -8.10 7.99
N ILE A 332 39.27 -8.13 8.92
CA ILE A 332 38.23 -7.10 9.05
C ILE A 332 38.43 -6.33 10.35
N TYR A 333 38.60 -5.02 10.25
CA TYR A 333 38.85 -4.10 11.35
C TYR A 333 37.62 -3.25 11.66
N SER A 334 37.43 -2.94 12.95
CA SER A 334 36.41 -1.99 13.41
C SER A 334 37.00 -0.57 13.52
N VAL A 335 36.51 0.36 12.70
CA VAL A 335 36.93 1.77 12.76
C VAL A 335 36.61 2.39 14.12
N HIS A 336 35.46 2.05 14.70
CA HIS A 336 35.03 2.55 16.01
C HIS A 336 36.01 2.17 17.13
N THR A 337 36.68 1.03 17.01
CA THR A 337 37.67 0.60 18.00
C THR A 337 39.00 1.30 17.79
N LEU A 338 39.44 1.42 16.53
CA LEU A 338 40.69 2.10 16.17
C LEU A 338 40.68 3.60 16.54
N THR A 339 39.51 4.24 16.45
CA THR A 339 39.31 5.65 16.79
C THR A 339 39.10 5.92 18.29
N LYS A 340 38.70 4.91 19.08
CA LYS A 340 38.55 5.05 20.56
C LYS A 340 39.85 5.38 21.27
N GLU A 341 40.99 4.89 20.78
CA GLU A 341 42.31 5.17 21.36
C GLU A 341 42.71 6.65 21.19
N ILE A 342 42.24 7.32 20.14
CA ILE A 342 42.56 8.74 19.83
C ILE A 342 41.76 9.70 20.70
N ASN A 343 40.58 9.27 21.16
CA ASN A 343 39.72 10.05 22.05
C ASN A 343 40.01 9.81 23.54
N LYS A 344 41.00 8.97 23.88
CA LYS A 344 41.48 8.91 25.26
C LYS A 344 42.28 10.18 25.55
N PRO A 345 41.96 10.94 26.62
CA PRO A 345 42.82 12.03 27.05
C PRO A 345 44.23 11.47 27.34
N PRO A 346 45.31 12.24 27.14
CA PRO A 346 46.64 11.80 27.54
C PRO A 346 46.59 11.35 29.00
N PRO A 347 47.23 10.22 29.36
CA PRO A 347 47.21 9.75 30.73
C PRO A 347 47.76 10.87 31.63
N PRO A 348 47.09 11.18 32.76
CA PRO A 348 47.57 12.23 33.65
C PRO A 348 48.99 11.88 34.09
N LEU A 349 49.90 12.86 34.00
CA LEU A 349 51.30 12.74 34.43
C LEU A 349 51.45 12.49 35.94
N VAL A 350 50.34 12.47 36.67
CA VAL A 350 50.28 12.19 38.10
C VAL A 350 49.45 10.93 38.30
N LYS A 351 50.14 9.86 38.68
CA LYS A 351 49.50 8.67 39.26
C LYS A 351 48.94 9.10 40.61
N VAL A 352 47.66 9.48 40.66
CA VAL A 352 46.95 9.65 41.92
C VAL A 352 46.75 8.26 42.49
N ILE A 353 47.55 7.94 43.51
CA ILE A 353 47.40 6.75 44.33
C ILE A 353 46.26 7.05 45.31
N GLU A 354 45.05 6.66 44.97
CA GLU A 354 43.96 6.51 45.95
C GLU A 354 44.02 5.10 46.53
N ASP A 355 44.91 4.90 47.49
CA ASP A 355 44.86 3.74 48.38
C ASP A 355 43.82 4.01 49.48
N LEU A 356 42.57 3.60 49.24
CA LEU A 356 41.63 3.26 50.31
C LEU A 356 41.43 1.73 50.33
N PRO A 357 41.87 1.02 51.38
CA PRO A 357 41.83 -0.44 51.38
C PRO A 357 40.42 -0.97 51.63
N LYS A 358 39.90 -1.70 50.64
CA LYS A 358 38.79 -2.65 50.86
C LYS A 358 39.28 -3.77 51.78
N ARG A 359 38.71 -3.84 52.98
CA ARG A 359 38.83 -4.99 53.89
C ARG A 359 38.58 -6.29 53.13
N LYS A 360 39.61 -7.13 53.00
CA LYS A 360 39.47 -8.57 52.87
C LYS A 360 40.24 -9.24 53.99
N VAL A 361 39.50 -10.00 54.78
CA VAL A 361 40.00 -10.90 55.81
C VAL A 361 40.58 -12.13 55.11
N SER A 362 41.86 -12.42 55.31
CA SER A 362 42.42 -13.78 55.43
C SER A 362 43.95 -13.74 55.65
N SER A 363 44.32 -14.00 56.91
CA SER A 363 45.45 -14.82 57.40
C SER A 363 46.76 -14.93 56.60
N GLY A 364 47.88 -14.64 57.28
CA GLY A 364 49.05 -15.53 57.26
C GLY A 364 50.40 -14.93 56.83
N ASP A 365 51.21 -14.58 57.83
CA ASP A 365 52.67 -14.72 57.91
C ASP A 365 53.66 -13.73 57.22
N LEU A 366 54.24 -12.88 58.09
CA LEU A 366 55.68 -12.77 58.41
C LEU A 366 56.69 -12.46 57.28
N LYS A 367 57.25 -11.23 57.24
CA LYS A 367 58.42 -10.77 58.03
C LYS A 367 59.06 -9.50 57.43
N MET A 368 59.40 -8.58 58.33
CA MET A 368 60.22 -7.37 58.16
C MET A 368 61.52 -7.57 57.36
N LYS A 369 61.96 -6.53 56.64
CA LYS A 369 63.21 -5.83 56.96
C LYS A 369 63.31 -4.43 56.33
N VAL A 370 63.53 -3.48 57.23
CA VAL A 370 63.95 -2.08 57.03
C VAL A 370 65.40 -2.05 56.56
N THR A 371 65.76 -1.16 55.63
CA THR A 371 66.94 -0.29 55.77
C THR A 371 66.95 0.87 54.78
N SER A 372 67.19 2.04 55.35
CA SER A 372 67.49 3.35 54.80
C SER A 372 68.87 3.40 54.11
N GLY A 373 69.02 4.29 53.12
CA GLY A 373 70.33 4.67 52.60
C GLY A 373 70.27 5.86 51.65
N ARG A 374 70.52 7.05 52.18
CA ARG A 374 70.58 8.35 51.51
C ARG A 374 72.03 8.59 51.06
N VAL A 375 72.32 8.83 49.77
CA VAL A 375 73.59 9.47 49.35
C VAL A 375 73.38 10.45 48.18
N GLN A 376 73.86 11.65 48.49
CA GLN A 376 74.23 12.88 47.76
C GLN A 376 74.45 12.88 46.23
N ARG A 377 74.08 14.03 45.63
CA ARG A 377 74.60 14.62 44.38
C ARG A 377 76.06 15.10 44.57
N PRO A 378 76.84 15.37 43.50
CA PRO A 378 76.91 16.73 42.89
C PRO A 378 77.07 16.69 41.34
N ALA A 379 76.40 17.53 40.53
CA ALA A 379 76.58 18.96 40.21
C ALA A 379 77.74 19.32 39.24
N LYS A 380 77.38 19.86 38.06
CA LYS A 380 78.03 20.86 37.15
C LYS A 380 77.61 20.55 35.68
N SER A 381 77.33 21.46 34.75
CA SER A 381 77.48 22.92 34.68
C SER A 381 76.58 23.54 33.59
N ARG A 382 76.05 24.73 33.92
CA ARG A 382 75.69 25.92 33.10
C ARG A 382 75.77 25.85 31.56
N GLU A 383 74.73 26.39 30.93
CA GLU A 383 74.87 27.62 30.13
C GLU A 383 73.56 28.43 30.10
N ASN A 384 73.73 29.75 30.26
CA ASN A 384 72.70 30.77 30.38
C ASN A 384 72.16 31.21 29.00
N LYS A 385 70.90 31.63 28.94
CA LYS A 385 70.55 32.92 28.29
C LYS A 385 69.25 33.48 28.86
N MET A 386 69.32 34.78 29.11
CA MET A 386 68.44 35.62 29.90
C MET A 386 67.02 35.72 29.35
N GLN A 387 66.04 35.83 30.26
CA GLN A 387 64.93 36.77 30.10
C GLN A 387 64.53 37.34 31.47
N THR A 388 64.25 38.62 31.43
CA THR A 388 64.09 39.65 32.45
C THR A 388 63.05 39.34 33.54
N ARG A 389 63.42 39.60 34.80
CA ARG A 389 62.53 39.78 35.95
C ARG A 389 61.94 41.19 35.91
N ILE A 390 60.62 41.30 36.03
CA ILE A 390 59.95 42.44 36.70
C ILE A 390 59.23 41.84 37.91
N LEU A 391 59.45 42.47 39.06
CA LEU A 391 59.01 42.07 40.40
C LEU A 391 57.66 42.71 40.76
N LYS A 392 56.79 41.87 41.33
CA LYS A 392 55.79 42.12 42.41
C LYS A 392 54.75 43.24 42.26
N GLN A 393 53.48 42.84 42.41
CA GLN A 393 52.67 43.24 43.57
C GLN A 393 51.52 42.24 43.81
N ASP A 394 51.63 41.46 44.89
CA ASP A 394 50.52 40.78 45.55
C ASP A 394 50.04 41.69 46.69
N LEU A 395 48.78 42.13 46.68
CA LEU A 395 48.04 42.53 47.89
C LEU A 395 46.53 42.31 47.69
N THR A 396 46.05 41.20 48.26
CA THR A 396 44.82 41.02 49.04
C THR A 396 43.48 41.54 48.50
N GLY A 397 42.63 40.58 48.10
CA GLY A 397 41.19 40.70 47.88
C GLY A 397 40.54 39.33 47.67
N ASN A 398 40.70 38.42 48.63
CA ASN A 398 40.04 37.10 48.64
C ASN A 398 38.54 37.30 48.84
N PHE A 399 37.70 37.16 47.78
CA PHE A 399 36.35 36.56 47.85
C PHE A 399 35.66 36.31 46.47
N GLU A 400 36.29 36.56 45.31
CA GLU A 400 35.65 36.32 43.98
C GLU A 400 36.18 35.11 43.18
N ASN A 401 37.17 34.37 43.71
CA ASN A 401 37.93 33.42 42.89
C ASN A 401 37.29 32.03 42.71
N LYS A 402 36.08 31.77 43.24
CA LYS A 402 35.39 30.47 43.04
C LYS A 402 34.39 30.43 41.89
N GLU A 403 33.94 31.58 41.38
CA GLU A 403 32.98 31.62 40.24
C GLU A 403 33.66 31.61 38.86
N ASN A 404 34.99 31.74 38.81
CA ASN A 404 35.72 31.97 37.56
C ASN A 404 36.39 30.72 36.96
N GLU A 405 36.27 29.55 37.60
CA GLU A 405 36.82 28.30 37.10
C GLU A 405 35.70 27.41 36.51
N LEU A 406 35.45 27.55 35.20
CA LEU A 406 34.64 26.58 34.45
C LEU A 406 35.33 25.20 34.49
N SER A 407 34.55 24.13 34.60
CA SER A 407 35.01 22.73 34.78
C SER A 407 35.95 22.17 33.69
N SER A 408 36.26 22.92 32.63
CA SER A 408 37.14 22.53 31.52
C SER A 408 38.43 23.38 31.36
N GLY A 409 38.78 24.23 32.33
CA GLY A 409 40.04 24.99 32.30
C GLY A 409 40.05 26.23 31.39
N LEU A 410 38.88 26.62 30.85
CA LEU A 410 38.68 27.86 30.11
C LEU A 410 38.17 28.95 31.04
N ASN A 411 38.85 30.09 31.09
CA ASN A 411 38.44 31.22 31.93
C ASN A 411 37.47 32.14 31.15
N LYS A 412 36.26 32.35 31.69
CA LYS A 412 35.21 33.20 31.11
C LYS A 412 35.69 34.62 30.84
N LYS A 413 36.41 35.24 31.79
CA LYS A 413 36.95 36.61 31.65
C LYS A 413 37.95 36.71 30.49
N ARG A 414 38.79 35.68 30.29
CA ARG A 414 39.74 35.64 29.16
C ARG A 414 39.04 35.48 27.81
N LEU A 415 37.96 34.70 27.76
CA LEU A 415 37.14 34.55 26.56
C LEU A 415 36.39 35.84 26.20
N GLN A 416 35.92 36.59 27.19
CA GLN A 416 35.32 37.92 26.98
C GLN A 416 36.35 38.92 26.44
N ILE A 417 37.58 38.92 26.95
CA ILE A 417 38.66 39.79 26.44
C ILE A 417 39.00 39.45 24.97
N LEU A 418 39.11 38.17 24.64
CA LEU A 418 39.32 37.73 23.26
C LEU A 418 38.18 38.14 22.35
N LEU A 419 36.93 38.04 22.83
CA LEU A 419 35.75 38.45 22.08
C LEU A 419 35.72 39.96 21.84
N LYS A 420 36.06 40.78 22.85
CA LYS A 420 36.18 42.24 22.70
C LYS A 420 37.29 42.63 21.70
N GLY A 421 38.37 41.85 21.61
CA GLY A 421 39.48 42.11 20.69
C GLY A 421 39.24 41.64 19.24
N TYR A 422 38.66 40.46 19.04
CA TYR A 422 38.52 39.82 17.72
C TYR A 422 37.08 39.84 17.18
N GLY A 423 36.08 40.20 17.99
CA GLY A 423 34.66 40.28 17.62
C GLY A 423 33.93 38.93 17.53
N GLU A 424 34.63 37.84 17.25
CA GLU A 424 34.04 36.51 17.10
C GLU A 424 34.93 35.37 17.61
N TYR A 425 34.33 34.23 17.95
CA TYR A 425 35.10 33.03 18.26
C TYR A 425 35.51 32.27 16.99
N PRO A 426 36.70 31.62 16.98
CA PRO A 426 37.11 30.79 15.84
C PRO A 426 36.10 29.68 15.54
N THR A 427 35.67 29.57 14.28
CA THR A 427 34.62 28.63 13.82
C THR A 427 34.87 27.18 14.24
N LYS A 428 36.13 26.74 14.25
CA LYS A 428 36.54 25.39 14.65
C LYS A 428 36.23 25.07 16.11
N TYR A 429 36.30 26.05 17.00
CA TYR A 429 36.15 25.87 18.45
C TYR A 429 34.86 26.45 19.01
N ARG A 430 34.10 27.23 18.22
CA ARG A 430 32.87 27.92 18.66
C ARG A 430 31.90 27.01 19.42
N MET A 431 31.59 25.84 18.88
CA MET A 431 30.65 24.90 19.52
C MET A 431 31.18 24.32 20.83
N PHE A 432 32.50 24.10 20.94
CA PHE A 432 33.13 23.65 22.18
C PHE A 432 33.14 24.76 23.24
N ILE A 433 33.38 26.00 22.81
CA ILE A 433 33.30 27.18 23.67
C ILE A 433 31.87 27.35 24.20
N TRP A 434 30.85 27.29 23.36
CA TRP A 434 29.45 27.39 23.78
C TRP A 434 29.06 26.30 24.78
N ARG A 435 29.46 25.05 24.54
CA ARG A 435 29.22 23.95 25.50
C ARG A 435 29.86 24.20 26.86
N SER A 436 31.06 24.80 26.87
CA SER A 436 31.77 25.13 28.11
C SER A 436 31.16 26.33 28.83
N LEU A 437 30.75 27.37 28.08
CA LEU A 437 30.09 28.57 28.63
C LEU A 437 28.73 28.23 29.24
N LEU A 438 27.93 27.41 28.55
CA LEU A 438 26.61 26.98 28.99
C LEU A 438 26.64 25.86 30.05
N GLN A 439 27.82 25.30 30.35
CA GLN A 439 28.00 24.22 31.33
C GLN A 439 27.02 23.03 31.13
N LEU A 440 26.87 22.58 29.88
CA LEU A 440 25.87 21.57 29.54
C LEU A 440 26.16 20.22 30.25
N PRO A 441 25.16 19.60 30.89
CA PRO A 441 25.36 18.42 31.74
C PRO A 441 25.45 17.09 30.96
N GLU A 442 24.99 17.03 29.70
CA GLU A 442 24.96 15.82 28.86
C GLU A 442 24.18 14.65 29.50
N ASN A 443 22.94 14.93 29.92
CA ASN A 443 22.07 13.97 30.60
C ASN A 443 21.45 12.95 29.63
N HIS A 444 22.25 11.99 29.16
CA HIS A 444 21.82 10.97 28.20
C HIS A 444 20.57 10.19 28.64
N THR A 445 20.51 9.75 29.91
CA THR A 445 19.41 8.92 30.43
C THR A 445 18.10 9.70 30.52
N ALA A 446 18.13 10.91 31.06
CA ALA A 446 16.94 11.76 31.18
C ALA A 446 16.39 12.13 29.80
N PHE A 447 17.26 12.45 28.83
CA PHE A 447 16.82 12.76 27.47
C PHE A 447 16.27 11.55 26.73
N SER A 448 16.87 10.36 26.89
CA SER A 448 16.31 9.12 26.34
C SER A 448 14.90 8.86 26.86
N ASN A 449 14.65 9.03 28.18
CA ASN A 449 13.31 8.87 28.75
C ASN A 449 12.27 9.83 28.14
N LEU A 450 12.68 11.05 27.75
CA LEU A 450 11.80 11.99 27.06
C LEU A 450 11.53 11.58 25.62
N LEU A 451 12.53 11.03 24.92
CA LEU A 451 12.37 10.54 23.55
C LEU A 451 11.52 9.27 23.47
N ASP A 452 11.59 8.41 24.49
CA ASP A 452 10.81 7.17 24.56
C ASP A 452 9.30 7.43 24.64
N LYS A 453 8.88 8.63 25.10
CA LYS A 453 7.47 9.07 25.06
C LYS A 453 6.95 9.37 23.65
N GLY A 454 7.82 9.38 22.63
CA GLY A 454 7.44 9.57 21.23
C GLY A 454 7.14 11.04 20.86
N ILE A 455 6.65 11.24 19.63
CA ILE A 455 6.31 12.57 19.10
C ILE A 455 5.04 13.08 19.78
N HIS A 456 5.10 14.29 20.32
CA HIS A 456 3.95 14.93 20.97
C HIS A 456 2.90 15.34 19.94
N VAL A 457 1.62 15.22 20.30
CA VAL A 457 0.48 15.40 19.38
C VAL A 457 0.49 16.78 18.73
N ALA A 458 0.82 17.82 19.50
CA ALA A 458 0.92 19.20 19.02
C ALA A 458 1.83 19.39 17.79
N PHE A 459 2.82 18.52 17.61
CA PHE A 459 3.84 18.67 16.56
C PHE A 459 3.75 17.61 15.44
N LEU A 460 2.73 16.75 15.45
CA LEU A 460 2.49 15.77 14.36
C LEU A 460 2.30 16.48 13.01
N ASN A 461 1.51 17.56 13.00
CA ASN A 461 1.17 18.32 11.79
C ASN A 461 2.06 19.56 11.58
N LEU A 462 3.25 19.60 12.19
CA LEU A 462 4.15 20.76 12.12
C LEU A 462 4.50 21.16 10.67
N GLU A 463 4.50 20.22 9.73
CA GLU A 463 4.73 20.48 8.30
C GLU A 463 3.69 21.41 7.67
N LYS A 464 2.43 21.38 8.14
CA LYS A 464 1.37 22.25 7.63
C LYS A 464 1.53 23.70 8.10
N THR A 465 1.96 23.87 9.36
CA THR A 465 2.12 25.20 9.98
C THR A 465 3.46 25.83 9.62
N TYR A 466 4.52 25.03 9.48
CA TYR A 466 5.88 25.48 9.17
C TYR A 466 6.46 24.62 8.03
N PRO A 467 6.34 25.06 6.77
CA PRO A 467 6.76 24.28 5.60
C PRO A 467 8.29 24.25 5.49
N ILE A 468 8.91 23.22 6.08
CA ILE A 468 10.36 23.00 6.03
C ILE A 468 10.71 22.04 4.89
N LYS A 469 11.47 22.52 3.89
CA LYS A 469 11.88 21.72 2.71
C LYS A 469 12.70 20.46 3.05
N SER A 470 13.44 20.47 4.17
CA SER A 470 14.29 19.34 4.59
C SER A 470 13.58 18.42 5.57
N ARG A 471 13.28 17.18 5.13
CA ARG A 471 12.66 16.15 5.98
C ARG A 471 13.51 15.78 7.20
N LYS A 472 14.85 15.79 7.07
CA LYS A 472 15.76 15.51 8.21
C LYS A 472 15.62 16.59 9.27
N LEU A 473 15.61 17.86 8.85
CA LEU A 473 15.55 19.00 9.76
C LEU A 473 14.18 19.10 10.43
N LEU A 474 13.10 18.88 9.67
CA LEU A 474 11.74 18.78 10.21
C LEU A 474 11.65 17.70 11.29
N ARG A 475 12.19 16.49 11.03
CA ARG A 475 12.18 15.40 12.01
C ARG A 475 12.99 15.74 13.27
N VAL A 476 14.14 16.40 13.14
CA VAL A 476 14.94 16.83 14.29
C VAL A 476 14.20 17.90 15.10
N LEU A 477 13.57 18.86 14.43
CA LEU A 477 12.76 19.90 15.07
C LEU A 477 11.57 19.30 15.83
N GLN A 478 10.78 18.44 15.17
CA GLN A 478 9.64 17.74 15.78
C GLN A 478 10.06 16.97 17.02
N ARG A 479 11.18 16.24 16.99
CA ARG A 479 11.68 15.48 18.15
C ARG A 479 12.16 16.38 19.28
N THR A 480 12.83 17.49 18.95
CA THR A 480 13.32 18.45 19.95
C THR A 480 12.15 19.16 20.63
N LEU A 481 11.17 19.63 19.86
CA LEU A 481 9.95 20.25 20.38
C LEU A 481 9.10 19.27 21.18
N SER A 482 8.99 18.01 20.73
CA SER A 482 8.29 16.96 21.49
C SER A 482 8.98 16.67 22.82
N ALA A 483 10.31 16.61 22.85
CA ALA A 483 11.06 16.45 24.09
C ALA A 483 10.84 17.63 25.06
N LEU A 484 10.74 18.86 24.54
CA LEU A 484 10.39 20.05 25.34
C LEU A 484 8.95 19.95 25.88
N ALA A 485 7.96 19.61 25.05
CA ALA A 485 6.57 19.42 25.50
C ALA A 485 6.44 18.30 26.56
N HIS A 486 7.23 17.23 26.44
CA HIS A 486 7.26 16.17 27.44
C HIS A 486 8.01 16.54 28.73
N TRP A 487 8.86 17.56 28.66
CA TRP A 487 9.55 18.14 29.81
C TRP A 487 8.64 19.11 30.57
N SER A 488 7.87 19.94 29.86
CA SER A 488 6.81 20.78 30.43
C SER A 488 5.66 20.98 29.46
N THR A 489 4.43 20.89 29.98
CA THR A 489 3.19 20.91 29.19
C THR A 489 2.99 22.24 28.44
N ILE A 490 3.41 23.37 29.01
CA ILE A 490 3.25 24.69 28.36
C ILE A 490 3.87 24.76 26.97
N PHE A 491 4.96 24.04 26.75
CA PHE A 491 5.67 24.04 25.48
C PHE A 491 4.88 23.38 24.35
N SER A 492 3.83 22.60 24.63
CA SER A 492 2.92 22.12 23.58
C SER A 492 2.01 23.21 23.03
N ASP A 493 1.77 24.27 23.81
CA ASP A 493 0.76 25.29 23.52
C ASP A 493 1.40 26.60 23.04
N THR A 494 2.73 26.68 23.09
CA THR A 494 3.49 27.88 22.76
C THR A 494 3.72 27.99 21.25
N PRO A 495 3.08 28.95 20.53
CA PRO A 495 3.13 29.04 19.08
C PRO A 495 4.50 29.48 18.55
N TYR A 496 5.23 30.31 19.31
CA TYR A 496 6.54 30.85 18.92
C TYR A 496 7.72 29.92 19.23
N LEU A 497 7.50 28.82 19.96
CA LEU A 497 8.57 27.89 20.34
C LEU A 497 9.30 27.24 19.14
N PRO A 498 8.61 26.84 18.05
CA PRO A 498 9.28 26.37 16.84
C PRO A 498 10.23 27.41 16.23
N LEU A 499 9.85 28.69 16.24
CA LEU A 499 10.66 29.80 15.70
C LEU A 499 11.91 30.01 16.55
N LEU A 500 11.78 29.99 17.87
CA LEU A 500 12.90 30.09 18.80
C LEU A 500 13.87 28.90 18.72
N ALA A 501 13.36 27.67 18.56
CA ALA A 501 14.18 26.46 18.54
C ALA A 501 14.86 26.21 17.18
N PHE A 502 14.26 26.69 16.08
CA PHE A 502 14.70 26.40 14.71
C PHE A 502 16.16 26.75 14.39
N PRO A 503 16.71 27.93 14.80
CA PRO A 503 18.11 28.28 14.56
C PRO A 503 19.08 27.28 15.19
N PHE A 504 18.79 26.84 16.42
CA PHE A 504 19.62 25.87 17.13
C PHE A 504 19.50 24.47 16.52
N VAL A 505 18.31 24.06 16.10
CA VAL A 505 18.10 22.79 15.38
C VAL A 505 18.88 22.78 14.06
N LYS A 506 18.92 23.91 13.34
CA LYS A 506 19.69 24.05 12.11
C LYS A 506 21.20 23.95 12.34
N LEU A 507 21.70 24.36 13.51
CA LEU A 507 23.11 24.26 13.90
C LEU A 507 23.49 22.88 14.44
N PHE A 508 22.65 22.28 15.29
CA PHE A 508 22.92 21.02 16.00
C PHE A 508 22.16 19.82 15.41
N GLN A 509 22.02 19.75 14.08
CA GLN A 509 21.25 18.71 13.38
C GLN A 509 21.66 17.27 13.70
N ASN A 510 22.93 17.07 14.04
CA ASN A 510 23.50 15.74 14.26
C ASN A 510 23.57 15.35 15.75
N ASN A 511 23.33 16.29 16.68
CA ASN A 511 23.32 15.99 18.11
C ASN A 511 22.08 16.61 18.79
N GLN A 512 21.02 15.81 18.85
CA GLN A 512 19.71 16.21 19.38
C GLN A 512 19.75 16.50 20.89
N LEU A 513 20.58 15.78 21.65
CA LEU A 513 20.74 15.98 23.09
C LEU A 513 21.26 17.39 23.37
N ILE A 514 22.37 17.76 22.72
CA ILE A 514 22.95 19.09 22.91
C ILE A 514 21.99 20.17 22.40
N CYS A 515 21.32 19.93 21.28
CA CYS A 515 20.31 20.87 20.79
C CYS A 515 19.21 21.12 21.82
N PHE A 516 18.67 20.05 22.41
CA PHE A 516 17.67 20.12 23.47
C PHE A 516 18.21 20.85 24.70
N GLU A 517 19.39 20.50 25.19
CA GLU A 517 19.98 21.12 26.38
C GLU A 517 20.32 22.59 26.16
N VAL A 518 20.79 22.98 24.98
CA VAL A 518 21.02 24.40 24.62
C VAL A 518 19.71 25.18 24.64
N VAL A 519 18.65 24.66 24.00
CA VAL A 519 17.34 25.33 23.97
C VAL A 519 16.72 25.39 25.37
N ALA A 520 16.81 24.31 26.16
CA ALA A 520 16.34 24.29 27.53
C ALA A 520 17.10 25.29 28.42
N THR A 521 18.42 25.38 28.25
CA THR A 521 19.25 26.36 28.97
C THR A 521 18.91 27.80 28.55
N LEU A 522 18.63 28.02 27.26
CA LEU A 522 18.18 29.31 26.74
C LEU A 522 16.85 29.72 27.39
N ILE A 523 15.87 28.80 27.43
CA ILE A 523 14.55 29.05 28.00
C ILE A 523 14.63 29.39 29.50
N ILE A 524 15.44 28.65 30.27
CA ILE A 524 15.59 28.90 31.72
C ILE A 524 16.28 30.24 31.99
N ASN A 525 17.30 30.61 31.21
CA ASN A 525 18.18 31.73 31.55
C ASN A 525 17.85 33.03 30.81
N TRP A 526 17.57 32.99 29.50
CA TRP A 526 17.33 34.18 28.69
C TRP A 526 15.83 34.45 28.44
N CYS A 527 14.97 33.44 28.62
CA CYS A 527 13.51 33.60 28.54
C CYS A 527 12.84 33.69 29.93
N GLN A 528 13.54 34.24 30.92
CA GLN A 528 12.96 34.51 32.23
C GLN A 528 11.76 35.47 32.10
N HIS A 529 10.69 35.21 32.85
CA HIS A 529 9.42 35.95 32.79
C HIS A 529 8.67 35.89 31.44
N TRP A 530 9.09 35.06 30.47
CA TRP A 530 8.41 34.98 29.17
C TRP A 530 7.00 34.38 29.24
N PHE A 531 6.78 33.51 30.23
CA PHE A 531 5.59 32.66 30.31
C PHE A 531 4.62 33.06 31.44
N GLU A 532 4.90 34.16 32.15
CA GLU A 532 4.12 34.60 33.32
C GLU A 532 2.67 34.96 32.97
N TYR A 533 2.46 35.58 31.80
CA TYR A 533 1.15 36.00 31.28
C TYR A 533 0.69 35.17 30.07
N PHE A 534 1.20 33.94 29.92
CA PHE A 534 0.82 33.06 28.80
C PHE A 534 -0.71 32.89 28.71
N PRO A 535 -1.33 33.08 27.51
CA PRO A 535 -0.74 33.07 26.16
C PRO A 535 -0.25 34.43 25.62
N ASN A 536 -0.37 35.52 26.38
CA ASN A 536 0.06 36.83 25.91
C ASN A 536 1.59 36.94 25.83
N PRO A 537 2.15 37.77 24.92
CA PRO A 537 3.57 38.10 24.91
C PRO A 537 4.04 38.64 26.27
N PRO A 538 5.33 38.56 26.60
CA PRO A 538 5.84 38.91 27.91
C PRO A 538 5.91 40.42 28.14
N ILE A 539 4.81 40.95 28.67
CA ILE A 539 4.61 42.38 28.92
C ILE A 539 5.74 42.97 29.80
N ASN A 540 6.18 42.24 30.83
CA ASN A 540 7.26 42.70 31.72
C ASN A 540 8.57 42.91 30.98
N VAL A 541 8.94 41.98 30.09
CA VAL A 541 10.18 42.06 29.30
C VAL A 541 10.09 43.18 28.25
N LEU A 542 8.93 43.32 27.61
CA LEU A 542 8.69 44.39 26.64
C LEU A 542 8.74 45.77 27.30
N SER A 543 8.18 45.91 28.50
CA SER A 543 8.26 47.15 29.29
C SER A 543 9.71 47.48 29.70
N MET A 544 10.54 46.48 30.03
CA MET A 544 11.97 46.71 30.30
C MET A 544 12.69 47.29 29.08
N ILE A 545 12.46 46.71 27.89
CA ILE A 545 13.05 47.19 26.63
C ILE A 545 12.61 48.62 26.35
N GLU A 546 11.32 48.91 26.52
CA GLU A 546 10.74 50.24 26.31
C GLU A 546 11.34 51.28 27.27
N ASN A 547 11.54 50.94 28.55
CA ASN A 547 12.17 51.82 29.53
C ASN A 547 13.64 52.14 29.18
N VAL A 548 14.40 51.15 28.71
CA VAL A 548 15.80 51.34 28.28
C VAL A 548 15.84 52.20 27.01
N LEU A 549 14.96 51.94 26.04
CA LEU A 549 14.86 52.76 24.83
C LEU A 549 14.46 54.21 25.16
N ALA A 550 13.49 54.40 26.07
CA ALA A 550 13.07 55.72 26.54
C ALA A 550 14.20 56.52 27.19
N PHE A 551 15.18 55.86 27.81
CA PHE A 551 16.33 56.53 28.40
C PHE A 551 17.35 56.96 27.34
N HIS A 552 17.63 56.10 26.35
CA HIS A 552 18.70 56.33 25.38
C HIS A 552 18.29 57.06 24.10
N ASP A 553 17.06 56.88 23.63
CA ASP A 553 16.54 57.52 22.42
C ASP A 553 15.05 57.85 22.57
N LYS A 554 14.78 58.99 23.21
CA LYS A 554 13.42 59.50 23.44
C LYS A 554 12.70 59.86 22.14
N GLU A 555 13.44 60.34 21.15
CA GLU A 555 12.89 60.81 19.89
C GLU A 555 12.37 59.64 19.06
N LEU A 556 13.13 58.54 18.98
CA LEU A 556 12.67 57.32 18.32
C LEU A 556 11.44 56.71 19.01
N LEU A 557 11.42 56.70 20.34
CA LEU A 557 10.25 56.22 21.08
C LEU A 557 9.02 57.12 20.89
N GLN A 558 9.19 58.44 20.85
CA GLN A 558 8.11 59.38 20.53
C GLN A 558 7.55 59.11 19.13
N HIS A 559 8.42 58.89 18.14
CA HIS A 559 7.99 58.51 16.79
C HIS A 559 7.15 57.22 16.77
N PHE A 560 7.53 56.22 17.56
CA PHE A 560 6.70 55.00 17.71
C PHE A 560 5.34 55.27 18.35
N ILE A 561 5.30 56.12 19.39
CA ILE A 561 4.05 56.48 20.07
C ILE A 561 3.13 57.28 19.12
N ASP A 562 3.69 58.21 18.35
CA ASP A 562 2.94 59.04 17.40
C ASP A 562 2.30 58.21 16.27
N HIS A 563 2.86 57.03 15.96
CA HIS A 563 2.38 56.10 14.94
C HIS A 563 1.67 54.84 15.51
N ASP A 564 1.26 54.85 16.79
CA ASP A 564 0.59 53.74 17.48
C ASP A 564 1.38 52.40 17.46
N ILE A 565 2.71 52.47 17.43
CA ILE A 565 3.60 51.30 17.45
C ILE A 565 3.92 50.92 18.89
N THR A 566 3.44 49.75 19.31
CA THR A 566 3.72 49.20 20.65
C THR A 566 5.03 48.42 20.69
N SER A 567 5.57 48.19 21.88
CA SER A 567 6.73 47.31 22.10
C SER A 567 6.54 45.87 21.60
N GLN A 568 5.29 45.42 21.42
CA GLN A 568 5.00 44.15 20.76
C GLN A 568 5.34 44.13 19.27
N LEU A 569 5.43 45.27 18.59
CA LEU A 569 5.73 45.30 17.15
C LEU A 569 7.22 45.44 16.87
N TYR A 570 7.94 46.28 17.62
CA TYR A 570 9.36 46.52 17.36
C TYR A 570 10.31 45.60 18.13
N ALA A 571 9.88 45.05 19.28
CA ALA A 571 10.74 44.21 20.12
C ALA A 571 10.40 42.72 20.06
N TRP A 572 9.11 42.36 20.03
CA TRP A 572 8.70 40.95 20.09
C TRP A 572 9.11 40.12 18.86
N PRO A 573 8.98 40.58 17.59
CA PRO A 573 9.40 39.78 16.43
C PRO A 573 10.89 39.40 16.45
N LEU A 574 11.72 40.32 16.97
CA LEU A 574 13.16 40.10 17.16
C LEU A 574 13.43 39.05 18.25
N LEU A 575 12.66 39.04 19.34
CA LEU A 575 12.80 38.08 20.43
C LEU A 575 12.22 36.70 20.08
N GLU A 576 11.04 36.65 19.47
CA GLU A 576 10.33 35.42 19.08
C GLU A 576 11.17 34.57 18.12
N THR A 577 11.83 35.20 17.15
CA THR A 577 12.72 34.51 16.20
C THR A 577 14.18 34.47 16.68
N VAL A 578 14.48 35.07 17.83
CA VAL A 578 15.83 35.33 18.36
C VAL A 578 16.77 35.87 17.28
N PHE A 579 16.32 36.91 16.57
CA PHE A 579 16.99 37.59 15.45
C PHE A 579 17.26 36.74 14.20
N SER A 580 16.75 35.51 14.11
CA SER A 580 17.07 34.61 13.00
C SER A 580 16.39 34.96 11.67
N GLU A 581 15.29 35.72 11.71
CA GLU A 581 14.60 36.23 10.52
C GLU A 581 15.37 37.38 9.88
N VAL A 582 15.87 38.28 10.73
CA VAL A 582 16.53 39.54 10.34
C VAL A 582 18.01 39.36 10.01
N LEU A 583 18.72 38.46 10.70
CA LEU A 583 20.17 38.29 10.56
C LEU A 583 20.56 37.15 9.62
N THR A 584 21.72 37.31 8.95
CA THR A 584 22.35 36.18 8.27
C THR A 584 22.95 35.19 9.26
N ARG A 585 23.28 33.99 8.78
CA ARG A 585 23.86 32.93 9.64
C ARG A 585 25.15 33.38 10.34
N GLU A 586 26.03 34.09 9.65
CA GLU A 586 27.33 34.47 10.22
C GLU A 586 27.18 35.58 11.27
N GLU A 587 26.37 36.59 10.97
CA GLU A 587 25.97 37.66 11.87
C GLU A 587 25.29 37.12 13.14
N TRP A 588 24.34 36.21 12.98
CA TRP A 588 23.65 35.58 14.10
C TRP A 588 24.63 34.80 15.00
N LEU A 589 25.61 34.10 14.43
CA LEU A 589 26.63 33.40 15.21
C LEU A 589 27.54 34.39 15.97
N LYS A 590 27.90 35.53 15.37
CA LYS A 590 28.67 36.59 16.05
C LYS A 590 27.89 37.18 17.21
N LEU A 591 26.60 37.41 17.03
CA LEU A 591 25.73 37.91 18.10
C LEU A 591 25.67 36.91 19.26
N PHE A 592 25.47 35.63 18.97
CA PHE A 592 25.37 34.58 20.00
C PHE A 592 26.69 34.26 20.71
N ASP A 593 27.84 34.48 20.06
CA ASP A 593 29.14 34.46 20.73
C ASP A 593 29.17 35.49 21.88
N ASN A 594 28.51 36.65 21.70
CA ASN A 594 28.41 37.69 22.71
C ASN A 594 27.30 37.42 23.75
N ILE A 595 26.13 36.95 23.32
CA ILE A 595 25.01 36.63 24.23
C ILE A 595 25.42 35.57 25.27
N PHE A 596 26.02 34.45 24.84
CA PHE A 596 26.42 33.37 25.76
C PHE A 596 27.62 33.72 26.64
N SER A 597 28.39 34.75 26.28
CA SER A 597 29.56 35.18 27.04
C SER A 597 29.22 36.18 28.14
N ASN A 598 28.09 36.89 28.02
CA ASN A 598 27.68 37.98 28.91
C ASN A 598 26.46 37.59 29.77
N HIS A 599 25.93 38.55 30.54
CA HIS A 599 24.73 38.37 31.37
C HIS A 599 23.45 38.23 30.50
N PRO A 600 22.38 37.56 30.96
CA PRO A 600 21.13 37.43 30.20
C PRO A 600 20.52 38.72 29.67
N SER A 601 20.71 39.84 30.37
CA SER A 601 20.29 41.18 29.92
C SER A 601 20.86 41.61 28.56
N PHE A 602 22.00 41.04 28.16
CA PHE A 602 22.64 41.34 26.87
C PHE A 602 21.68 41.12 25.69
N LEU A 603 20.79 40.11 25.77
CA LEU A 603 19.79 39.85 24.73
C LEU A 603 18.78 41.00 24.62
N LEU A 604 18.29 41.53 25.74
CA LEU A 604 17.34 42.64 25.76
C LEU A 604 18.01 43.95 25.30
N MET A 605 19.24 44.19 25.73
CA MET A 605 20.03 45.35 25.28
C MET A 605 20.33 45.28 23.78
N THR A 606 20.46 44.08 23.21
CA THR A 606 20.62 43.90 21.75
C THR A 606 19.38 44.38 21.00
N VAL A 607 18.17 44.15 21.51
CA VAL A 607 16.94 44.66 20.88
C VAL A 607 16.97 46.19 20.84
N VAL A 608 17.31 46.84 21.96
CA VAL A 608 17.40 48.30 22.02
C VAL A 608 18.49 48.83 21.09
N ALA A 609 19.69 48.26 21.13
CA ALA A 609 20.80 48.66 20.26
C ALA A 609 20.46 48.49 18.77
N TYR A 610 19.76 47.40 18.42
CA TYR A 610 19.32 47.16 17.05
C TYR A 610 18.37 48.26 16.56
N ASN A 611 17.42 48.71 17.41
CA ASN A 611 16.53 49.82 17.10
C ASN A 611 17.30 51.15 16.97
N ILE A 612 18.23 51.45 17.88
CA ILE A 612 19.05 52.68 17.84
C ILE A 612 19.95 52.70 16.59
N CYS A 613 20.61 51.60 16.25
CA CYS A 613 21.41 51.51 15.02
C CYS A 613 20.55 51.62 13.75
N SER A 614 19.26 51.29 13.84
CA SER A 614 18.28 51.37 12.76
C SER A 614 17.49 52.70 12.75
N ARG A 615 17.93 53.71 13.53
CA ARG A 615 17.20 54.97 13.71
C ARG A 615 16.83 55.66 12.40
N ALA A 616 17.77 55.79 11.46
CA ALA A 616 17.53 56.53 10.22
C ALA A 616 16.43 55.89 9.33
N PRO A 617 16.43 54.56 9.09
CA PRO A 617 15.31 53.88 8.43
C PRO A 617 13.98 54.01 9.21
N LEU A 618 14.00 53.82 10.52
CA LEU A 618 12.78 53.78 11.34
C LEU A 618 12.08 55.13 11.43
N LEU A 619 12.83 56.24 11.47
CA LEU A 619 12.25 57.58 11.43
C LEU A 619 11.66 57.97 10.07
N ASN A 620 11.99 57.23 9.00
CA ASN A 620 11.40 57.43 7.67
C ASN A 620 10.15 56.57 7.44
N CYS A 621 9.77 55.70 8.39
CA CYS A 621 8.57 54.90 8.31
C CYS A 621 7.39 55.69 8.89
N ASP A 622 6.35 55.89 8.07
CA ASP A 622 5.15 56.66 8.45
C ASP A 622 3.92 55.74 8.63
N LEU A 623 3.92 54.56 8.02
CA LEU A 623 2.81 53.60 8.11
C LEU A 623 3.16 52.43 9.04
N LYS A 624 2.15 51.93 9.75
CA LYS A 624 2.30 50.75 10.62
C LYS A 624 2.82 49.52 9.89
N ASP A 625 2.36 49.29 8.66
CA ASP A 625 2.79 48.15 7.83
C ASP A 625 4.28 48.23 7.46
N ASP A 626 4.84 49.44 7.36
CA ASP A 626 6.27 49.63 7.07
C ASP A 626 7.14 49.14 8.25
N PHE A 627 6.69 49.38 9.48
CA PHE A 627 7.35 48.85 10.68
C PHE A 627 7.25 47.32 10.75
N GLU A 628 6.07 46.75 10.51
CA GLU A 628 5.90 45.29 10.47
C GLU A 628 6.79 44.66 9.39
N TYR A 629 6.85 45.27 8.20
CA TYR A 629 7.75 44.87 7.14
C TYR A 629 9.22 44.95 7.59
N PHE A 630 9.63 46.05 8.22
CA PHE A 630 11.01 46.27 8.65
C PHE A 630 11.52 45.20 9.61
N PHE A 631 10.70 44.76 10.58
CA PHE A 631 11.12 43.78 11.60
C PHE A 631 11.03 42.32 11.16
N HIS A 632 10.33 42.03 10.06
CA HIS A 632 10.29 40.70 9.43
C HIS A 632 11.23 40.53 8.23
N HIS A 633 11.96 41.59 7.84
CA HIS A 633 12.89 41.56 6.70
C HIS A 633 14.33 41.82 7.10
N ARG A 634 15.24 41.43 6.20
CA ARG A 634 16.68 41.61 6.41
C ARG A 634 17.09 43.04 6.11
N ASN A 635 17.72 43.68 7.09
CA ASN A 635 18.20 45.05 6.98
C ASN A 635 19.73 45.08 6.84
N ASN A 636 20.24 46.06 6.09
CA ASN A 636 21.68 46.22 5.87
C ASN A 636 22.31 46.95 7.08
N LEU A 637 22.60 46.20 8.13
CA LEU A 637 23.17 46.71 9.39
C LEU A 637 24.47 45.98 9.71
N ASP A 638 25.52 46.74 10.06
CA ASP A 638 26.75 46.13 10.57
C ASP A 638 26.55 45.68 12.01
N ILE A 639 26.46 44.37 12.22
CA ILE A 639 26.29 43.77 13.55
C ILE A 639 27.46 44.05 14.47
N SER A 640 28.65 44.34 13.93
CA SER A 640 29.78 44.76 14.74
C SER A 640 29.52 46.13 15.38
N ALA A 641 28.80 47.02 14.69
CA ALA A 641 28.38 48.30 15.23
C ALA A 641 27.27 48.11 16.29
N VAL A 642 26.30 47.25 16.02
CA VAL A 642 25.24 46.90 17.00
C VAL A 642 25.85 46.33 18.28
N ILE A 643 26.79 45.38 18.19
CA ILE A 643 27.44 44.79 19.37
C ILE A 643 28.25 45.83 20.16
N LYS A 644 28.97 46.72 19.48
CA LYS A 644 29.68 47.83 20.15
C LYS A 644 28.71 48.73 20.90
N GLU A 645 27.56 49.01 20.28
CA GLU A 645 26.50 49.80 20.87
C GLU A 645 25.88 49.08 22.07
N VAL A 646 25.67 47.76 22.02
CA VAL A 646 25.22 46.98 23.19
C VAL A 646 26.17 47.12 24.37
N TYR A 647 27.49 46.99 24.16
CA TYR A 647 28.45 47.20 25.24
C TYR A 647 28.40 48.64 25.78
N ARG A 648 28.20 49.64 24.91
CA ARG A 648 27.98 51.03 25.33
C ARG A 648 26.72 51.17 26.18
N LEU A 649 25.61 50.55 25.80
CA LEU A 649 24.34 50.58 26.54
C LEU A 649 24.48 49.92 27.91
N MET A 650 25.17 48.77 27.99
CA MET A 650 25.43 48.11 29.28
C MET A 650 26.25 48.99 30.23
N ASP A 651 27.23 49.75 29.72
CA ASP A 651 28.06 50.62 30.56
C ASP A 651 27.37 51.96 30.91
N THR A 652 26.36 52.38 30.14
CA THR A 652 25.72 53.71 30.27
C THR A 652 24.32 53.71 30.88
N THR A 653 23.68 52.56 31.00
CA THR A 653 22.34 52.43 31.61
C THR A 653 22.42 52.54 33.15
N PRO A 654 21.57 53.37 33.80
CA PRO A 654 21.49 53.40 35.26
C PRO A 654 20.99 52.08 35.85
N THR A 655 21.45 51.73 37.06
CA THR A 655 21.11 50.47 37.74
C THR A 655 19.61 50.29 38.01
N ASP A 656 18.84 51.38 38.14
CA ASP A 656 17.40 51.33 38.40
C ASP A 656 16.58 50.91 37.17
N ILE A 657 17.12 51.17 35.96
CA ILE A 657 16.49 50.83 34.67
C ILE A 657 17.14 49.57 34.08
N HIS A 658 18.36 49.25 34.50
CA HIS A 658 19.12 48.13 33.95
C HIS A 658 18.36 46.80 34.15
N PRO A 659 18.16 46.00 33.10
CA PRO A 659 17.53 44.68 33.20
C PRO A 659 18.27 43.66 34.08
N ASP A 660 19.44 44.00 34.64
CA ASP A 660 20.20 43.11 35.53
C ASP A 660 19.58 43.05 36.92
N SER A 661 18.91 44.11 37.35
CA SER A 661 18.23 44.16 38.66
C SER A 661 17.03 43.21 38.72
N MET A 662 16.43 42.92 37.56
CA MET A 662 15.17 42.17 37.43
C MET A 662 15.35 40.74 36.92
N LEU A 663 16.54 40.39 36.39
CA LEU A 663 16.84 39.06 35.85
C LEU A 663 17.85 38.35 36.74
N ASP A 664 17.61 37.07 37.00
CA ASP A 664 18.54 36.24 37.77
C ASP A 664 19.82 35.95 36.98
N ALA A 665 20.92 35.77 37.70
CA ALA A 665 22.20 35.36 37.14
C ALA A 665 22.12 33.95 36.49
N PHE A 666 23.05 33.67 35.59
CA PHE A 666 23.09 32.41 34.84
C PHE A 666 23.14 31.16 35.76
N VAL A 667 22.18 30.26 35.58
CA VAL A 667 22.08 28.94 36.25
C VAL A 667 22.26 27.82 35.22
N ALA A 668 23.23 26.94 35.47
CA ALA A 668 23.44 25.75 34.66
C ALA A 668 22.39 24.66 34.94
N LEU A 669 22.09 23.82 33.93
CA LEU A 669 21.21 22.68 34.10
C LEU A 669 21.77 21.66 35.10
N THR A 670 20.88 21.06 35.90
CA THR A 670 21.24 20.03 36.88
C THR A 670 21.73 18.74 36.21
N LYS A 671 22.79 18.14 36.76
CA LYS A 671 23.30 16.83 36.31
C LYS A 671 22.39 15.70 36.81
N GLY A 672 22.06 14.77 35.92
CA GLY A 672 21.24 13.58 36.19
C GLY A 672 19.76 13.71 35.81
N GLN A 673 19.09 14.78 36.25
CA GLN A 673 17.67 15.05 35.93
C GLN A 673 17.49 16.51 35.51
N TYR A 674 16.55 16.78 34.61
CA TYR A 674 16.21 18.15 34.21
C TYR A 674 15.31 18.81 35.26
N PRO A 675 15.50 20.11 35.56
CA PRO A 675 14.71 20.81 36.57
C PRO A 675 13.26 20.93 36.10
N VAL A 676 12.31 20.91 37.04
CA VAL A 676 10.89 21.10 36.71
C VAL A 676 10.64 22.58 36.40
N PHE A 677 10.15 22.87 35.20
CA PHE A 677 9.80 24.22 34.79
C PHE A 677 8.40 24.57 35.34
N ASN A 678 8.30 25.57 36.22
CA ASN A 678 7.05 25.94 36.92
C ASN A 678 6.67 27.42 36.77
N GLN A 679 7.38 28.21 35.96
CA GLN A 679 7.20 29.66 35.86
C GLN A 679 6.08 30.04 34.87
N TYR A 680 4.87 29.50 35.07
CA TYR A 680 3.70 29.80 34.24
C TYR A 680 2.36 29.50 34.94
N PRO A 681 1.23 30.11 34.48
CA PRO A 681 -0.11 29.84 35.03
C PRO A 681 -0.59 28.40 34.73
N LYS A 682 -0.37 27.46 35.66
CA LYS A 682 -0.72 26.04 35.50
C LYS A 682 -2.19 25.79 35.17
N PHE A 683 -3.10 26.53 35.80
CA PHE A 683 -4.55 26.37 35.62
C PHE A 683 -5.01 26.52 34.16
N ILE A 684 -4.45 27.49 33.43
CA ILE A 684 -4.83 27.78 32.04
C ILE A 684 -4.34 26.65 31.11
N VAL A 685 -3.09 26.22 31.29
CA VAL A 685 -2.47 25.16 30.49
C VAL A 685 -3.15 23.81 30.74
N ASP A 686 -3.48 23.51 32.00
CA ASP A 686 -4.17 22.28 32.36
C ASP A 686 -5.58 22.22 31.75
N TYR A 687 -6.31 23.34 31.73
CA TYR A 687 -7.61 23.45 31.07
C TYR A 687 -7.50 23.22 29.54
N GLN A 688 -6.53 23.86 28.88
CA GLN A 688 -6.30 23.68 27.44
C GLN A 688 -5.90 22.24 27.08
N THR A 689 -5.12 21.59 27.94
CA THR A 689 -4.73 20.19 27.79
C THR A 689 -5.95 19.27 27.88
N GLN A 690 -6.82 19.47 28.88
CA GLN A 690 -8.04 18.68 29.07
C GLN A 690 -9.02 18.81 27.90
N GLU A 691 -9.23 20.02 27.39
CA GLU A 691 -10.10 20.25 26.22
C GLU A 691 -9.56 19.55 24.97
N ARG A 692 -8.25 19.56 24.73
CA ARG A 692 -7.65 18.80 23.61
C ARG A 692 -7.83 17.30 23.76
N GLU A 693 -7.66 16.76 24.97
CA GLU A 693 -7.89 15.33 25.21
C GLU A 693 -9.34 14.93 24.98
N ARG A 694 -10.28 15.83 25.31
CA ARG A 694 -11.71 15.64 25.04
C ARG A 694 -12.00 15.60 23.54
N ILE A 695 -11.56 16.63 22.80
CA ILE A 695 -11.72 16.69 21.33
C ILE A 695 -11.12 15.43 20.67
N ARG A 696 -9.97 14.97 21.14
CA ARG A 696 -9.32 13.75 20.63
C ARG A 696 -10.15 12.49 20.85
N LYS A 697 -10.77 12.35 22.03
CA LYS A 697 -11.65 11.20 22.32
C LYS A 697 -12.85 11.23 21.37
N ASP A 698 -13.45 12.40 21.18
CA ASP A 698 -14.57 12.60 20.27
C ASP A 698 -14.16 12.29 18.80
N GLU A 699 -12.98 12.69 18.35
CA GLU A 699 -12.45 12.34 17.01
C GLU A 699 -12.20 10.84 16.82
N LEU A 700 -11.66 10.17 17.84
CA LEU A 700 -11.45 8.71 17.82
C LEU A 700 -12.77 7.94 17.77
N ASP A 701 -13.77 8.42 18.49
CA ASP A 701 -15.11 7.86 18.48
C ASP A 701 -15.76 8.03 17.10
N TYR A 702 -15.65 9.23 16.52
CA TYR A 702 -16.11 9.51 15.16
C TYR A 702 -15.43 8.62 14.10
N LEU A 703 -14.11 8.42 14.18
CA LEU A 703 -13.40 7.55 13.24
C LEU A 703 -13.83 6.08 13.37
N ARG A 704 -14.08 5.60 14.60
CA ARG A 704 -14.61 4.25 14.83
C ARG A 704 -16.00 4.08 14.25
N GLU A 705 -16.89 5.04 14.48
CA GLU A 705 -18.24 5.03 13.91
C GLU A 705 -18.18 5.02 12.37
N ARG A 706 -17.33 5.84 11.77
CA ARG A 706 -17.14 5.85 10.32
C ARG A 706 -16.66 4.50 9.78
N GLN A 707 -15.70 3.87 10.44
CA GLN A 707 -15.22 2.55 10.04
C GLN A 707 -16.34 1.50 10.12
N THR A 708 -17.15 1.53 11.18
CA THR A 708 -18.30 0.61 11.28
C THR A 708 -19.32 0.82 10.16
N VAL A 709 -19.53 2.05 9.71
CA VAL A 709 -20.42 2.35 8.57
C VAL A 709 -19.81 1.86 7.25
N GLU A 710 -18.50 2.03 7.05
CA GLU A 710 -17.80 1.50 5.86
C GLU A 710 -17.83 -0.03 5.81
N ASP A 711 -17.65 -0.71 6.94
CA ASP A 711 -17.76 -2.17 7.06
C ASP A 711 -19.20 -2.64 6.77
N MET A 712 -20.21 -1.97 7.33
CA MET A 712 -21.63 -2.26 7.04
C MET A 712 -21.95 -2.05 5.55
N GLN A 713 -21.42 -1.00 4.93
CA GLN A 713 -21.62 -0.74 3.51
C GLN A 713 -20.99 -1.83 2.63
N ALA A 714 -19.79 -2.29 2.98
CA ALA A 714 -19.13 -3.39 2.28
C ALA A 714 -19.92 -4.71 2.39
N GLU A 715 -20.52 -4.99 3.55
CA GLU A 715 -21.38 -6.16 3.75
C GLU A 715 -22.67 -6.07 2.90
N VAL A 716 -23.28 -4.89 2.82
CA VAL A 716 -24.44 -4.64 1.94
C VAL A 716 -24.06 -4.80 0.46
N ASP A 717 -22.90 -4.30 0.04
CA ASP A 717 -22.44 -4.42 -1.34
C ASP A 717 -22.14 -5.89 -1.69
N GLN A 718 -21.58 -6.66 -0.76
CA GLN A 718 -21.38 -8.10 -0.94
C GLN A 718 -22.71 -8.84 -1.10
N GLN A 719 -23.70 -8.56 -0.24
CA GLN A 719 -25.03 -9.15 -0.36
C GLN A 719 -25.69 -8.82 -1.70
N ARG A 720 -25.53 -7.59 -2.21
CA ARG A 720 -26.04 -7.20 -3.53
C ARG A 720 -25.43 -8.01 -4.67
N VAL A 721 -24.11 -8.24 -4.65
CA VAL A 721 -23.42 -9.06 -5.66
C VAL A 721 -23.90 -10.52 -5.60
N GLU A 722 -24.09 -11.06 -4.39
CA GLU A 722 -24.63 -12.40 -4.21
C GLU A 722 -26.07 -12.53 -4.73
N ASP A 723 -26.92 -11.53 -4.47
CA ASP A 723 -28.29 -11.46 -4.98
C ASP A 723 -28.32 -11.34 -6.51
N GLU A 724 -27.50 -10.47 -7.11
CA GLU A 724 -27.38 -10.33 -8.57
C GLU A 724 -26.97 -11.65 -9.22
N ALA A 725 -25.95 -12.33 -8.68
CA ALA A 725 -25.50 -13.63 -9.17
C ALA A 725 -26.60 -14.71 -9.02
N TRP A 726 -27.39 -14.66 -7.95
CA TRP A 726 -28.54 -15.54 -7.77
C TRP A 726 -29.63 -15.30 -8.81
N TYR A 727 -29.95 -14.03 -9.11
CA TYR A 727 -30.91 -13.66 -10.15
C TYR A 727 -30.48 -14.10 -11.54
N GLU A 728 -29.19 -13.91 -11.90
CA GLU A 728 -28.66 -14.39 -13.18
C GLU A 728 -28.78 -15.91 -13.32
N LYS A 729 -28.50 -16.65 -12.25
CA LYS A 729 -28.64 -18.11 -12.22
C LYS A 729 -30.10 -18.55 -12.37
N GLN A 730 -31.04 -17.86 -11.73
CA GLN A 730 -32.48 -18.08 -11.90
C GLN A 730 -32.93 -17.84 -13.34
N GLU A 731 -32.47 -16.76 -13.96
CA GLU A 731 -32.79 -16.43 -15.35
C GLU A 731 -32.25 -17.50 -16.32
N GLN A 732 -31.02 -17.99 -16.09
CA GLN A 732 -30.45 -19.10 -16.87
C GLN A 732 -31.26 -20.39 -16.72
N LEU A 733 -31.70 -20.72 -15.51
CA LEU A 733 -32.55 -21.87 -15.25
C LEU A 733 -33.91 -21.74 -15.97
N ARG A 734 -34.51 -20.56 -15.93
CA ARG A 734 -35.79 -20.28 -16.62
C ARG A 734 -35.64 -20.44 -18.13
N LYS A 735 -34.60 -19.86 -18.74
CA LYS A 735 -34.30 -20.03 -20.17
C LYS A 735 -34.03 -21.50 -20.53
N ALA A 736 -33.33 -22.23 -19.67
CA ALA A 736 -33.11 -23.67 -19.85
C ALA A 736 -34.41 -24.49 -19.73
N GLU A 737 -35.38 -24.04 -18.93
CA GLU A 737 -36.70 -24.69 -18.83
C GLU A 737 -37.57 -24.37 -20.06
N GLU A 738 -37.60 -23.11 -20.50
CA GLU A 738 -38.34 -22.69 -21.71
C GLU A 738 -37.86 -23.43 -22.96
N THR A 739 -36.54 -23.50 -23.17
CA THR A 739 -35.95 -24.28 -24.28
C THR A 739 -36.31 -25.76 -24.21
N ARG A 740 -36.38 -26.37 -23.02
CA ARG A 740 -36.83 -27.76 -22.86
C ARG A 740 -38.31 -27.94 -23.17
N ARG A 741 -39.16 -26.98 -22.79
CA ARG A 741 -40.59 -26.99 -23.13
C ARG A 741 -40.80 -26.87 -24.64
N GLU A 742 -40.03 -26.01 -25.31
CA GLU A 742 -40.05 -25.89 -26.77
C GLU A 742 -39.60 -27.18 -27.46
N MET A 743 -38.51 -27.80 -27.00
CA MET A 743 -38.06 -29.10 -27.52
C MET A 743 -39.12 -30.19 -27.31
N LEU A 744 -39.77 -30.22 -26.14
CA LEU A 744 -40.87 -31.15 -25.86
C LEU A 744 -42.04 -30.95 -26.83
N LEU A 745 -42.46 -29.72 -27.06
CA LEU A 745 -43.53 -29.39 -28.01
C LEU A 745 -43.17 -29.82 -29.44
N GLN A 746 -41.93 -29.56 -29.89
CA GLN A 746 -41.45 -29.99 -31.20
C GLN A 746 -41.44 -31.52 -31.35
N GLU A 747 -41.05 -32.25 -30.31
CA GLU A 747 -41.10 -33.72 -30.33
C GLU A 747 -42.54 -34.24 -30.29
N GLU A 748 -43.44 -33.61 -29.54
CA GLU A 748 -44.87 -33.95 -29.56
C GLU A 748 -45.49 -33.73 -30.95
N GLU A 749 -45.18 -32.61 -31.62
CA GLU A 749 -45.62 -32.36 -33.00
C GLU A 749 -45.10 -33.42 -33.98
N LYS A 750 -43.81 -33.79 -33.88
CA LYS A 750 -43.25 -34.88 -34.70
C LYS A 750 -43.96 -36.20 -34.44
N MET A 751 -44.27 -36.51 -33.19
CA MET A 751 -45.00 -37.72 -32.81
C MET A 751 -46.44 -37.71 -33.34
N ILE A 752 -47.11 -36.56 -33.33
CA ILE A 752 -48.44 -36.38 -33.94
C ILE A 752 -48.36 -36.61 -35.46
N GLN A 753 -47.40 -35.97 -36.14
CA GLN A 753 -47.19 -36.15 -37.58
C GLN A 753 -46.88 -37.61 -37.94
N GLN A 754 -46.08 -38.31 -37.13
CA GLN A 754 -45.82 -39.73 -37.32
C GLN A 754 -47.08 -40.59 -37.13
N ARG A 755 -47.89 -40.30 -36.11
CA ARG A 755 -49.17 -40.98 -35.88
C ARG A 755 -50.14 -40.77 -37.04
N GLU A 756 -50.20 -39.55 -37.59
CA GLU A 756 -51.03 -39.24 -38.76
C GLU A 756 -50.57 -39.99 -40.01
N ARG A 757 -49.26 -40.03 -40.27
CA ARG A 757 -48.68 -40.83 -41.38
C ARG A 757 -48.98 -42.32 -41.24
N LEU A 758 -48.79 -42.87 -40.04
CA LEU A 758 -49.11 -44.28 -39.77
C LEU A 758 -50.61 -44.56 -39.89
N ALA A 759 -51.46 -43.63 -39.47
CA ALA A 759 -52.90 -43.73 -39.65
C ALA A 759 -53.30 -43.69 -41.13
N ALA A 760 -52.67 -42.85 -41.95
CA ALA A 760 -52.87 -42.81 -43.39
C ALA A 760 -52.46 -44.13 -44.06
N VAL A 761 -51.27 -44.65 -43.75
CA VAL A 761 -50.81 -45.97 -44.25
C VAL A 761 -51.75 -47.09 -43.82
N LYS A 762 -52.24 -47.07 -42.58
CA LYS A 762 -53.22 -48.05 -42.09
C LYS A 762 -54.57 -47.94 -42.82
N ARG A 763 -55.02 -46.74 -43.18
CA ARG A 763 -56.22 -46.52 -44.00
C ARG A 763 -56.01 -47.07 -45.42
N GLU A 764 -54.87 -46.80 -46.04
CA GLU A 764 -54.55 -47.34 -47.37
C GLU A 764 -54.49 -48.87 -47.40
N LEU A 765 -53.87 -49.49 -46.38
CA LEU A 765 -53.84 -50.94 -46.22
C LEU A 765 -55.25 -51.53 -46.08
N LYS A 766 -56.11 -50.90 -45.26
CA LYS A 766 -57.51 -51.32 -45.13
C LYS A 766 -58.27 -51.19 -46.46
N VAL A 767 -58.05 -50.12 -47.23
CA VAL A 767 -58.68 -49.97 -48.55
C VAL A 767 -58.22 -51.07 -49.50
N LYS A 768 -56.91 -51.39 -49.52
CA LYS A 768 -56.37 -52.50 -50.32
C LYS A 768 -56.94 -53.85 -49.89
N GLU A 769 -57.09 -54.10 -48.60
CA GLU A 769 -57.71 -55.31 -48.07
C GLU A 769 -59.19 -55.43 -48.50
N MET A 770 -59.96 -54.35 -48.37
CA MET A 770 -61.35 -54.28 -48.86
C MET A 770 -61.43 -54.51 -50.37
N HIS A 771 -60.49 -53.98 -51.16
CA HIS A 771 -60.44 -54.22 -52.61
C HIS A 771 -60.13 -55.68 -52.95
N LEU A 772 -59.23 -56.34 -52.20
CA LEU A 772 -58.94 -57.76 -52.38
C LEU A 772 -60.14 -58.63 -52.00
N GLN A 773 -60.82 -58.32 -50.90
CA GLN A 773 -62.05 -59.00 -50.49
C GLN A 773 -63.18 -58.83 -51.52
N GLU A 774 -63.36 -57.62 -52.05
CA GLU A 774 -64.34 -57.33 -53.09
C GLU A 774 -64.00 -58.04 -54.41
N ALA A 775 -62.72 -58.09 -54.79
CA ALA A 775 -62.26 -58.85 -55.96
C ALA A 775 -62.49 -60.36 -55.80
N ALA A 776 -62.24 -60.92 -54.62
CA ALA A 776 -62.52 -62.32 -54.31
C ALA A 776 -64.03 -62.62 -54.35
N ARG A 777 -64.86 -61.72 -53.79
CA ARG A 777 -66.32 -61.81 -53.85
C ARG A 777 -66.83 -61.79 -55.29
N ARG A 778 -66.30 -60.90 -56.13
CA ARG A 778 -66.65 -60.83 -57.56
C ARG A 778 -66.28 -62.10 -58.31
N ARG A 779 -65.11 -62.70 -58.04
CA ARG A 779 -64.73 -63.99 -58.64
C ARG A 779 -65.65 -65.13 -58.20
N LEU A 780 -66.06 -65.16 -56.93
CA LEU A 780 -67.01 -66.16 -56.44
C LEU A 780 -68.39 -65.99 -57.09
N LEU A 781 -68.86 -64.75 -57.23
CA LEU A 781 -70.10 -64.43 -57.93
C LEU A 781 -70.04 -64.84 -59.41
N GLN A 782 -68.92 -64.59 -60.10
CA GLN A 782 -68.71 -65.04 -61.48
C GLN A 782 -68.75 -66.57 -61.60
N LEU A 783 -68.06 -67.28 -60.70
CA LEU A 783 -68.11 -68.75 -60.66
C LEU A 783 -69.53 -69.29 -60.43
N GLN A 784 -70.31 -68.66 -59.55
CA GLN A 784 -71.71 -69.02 -59.35
C GLN A 784 -72.57 -68.74 -60.58
N GLN A 785 -72.31 -67.63 -61.27
CA GLN A 785 -73.01 -67.27 -62.50
C GLN A 785 -72.69 -68.26 -63.63
N GLU A 786 -71.43 -68.65 -63.81
CA GLU A 786 -71.00 -69.67 -64.77
C GLU A 786 -71.61 -71.05 -64.46
N GLN A 787 -71.70 -71.44 -63.19
CA GLN A 787 -72.40 -72.67 -62.78
C GLN A 787 -73.88 -72.63 -63.14
N ARG A 788 -74.57 -71.51 -62.87
CA ARG A 788 -75.98 -71.32 -63.25
C ARG A 788 -76.17 -71.33 -64.77
N GLU A 789 -75.27 -70.71 -65.52
CA GLU A 789 -75.31 -70.75 -66.99
C GLU A 789 -75.10 -72.17 -67.54
N MET A 790 -74.20 -72.96 -66.95
CA MET A 790 -74.05 -74.37 -67.33
C MET A 790 -75.28 -75.21 -66.98
N GLU A 791 -75.91 -74.98 -65.82
CA GLU A 791 -77.17 -75.63 -65.45
C GLU A 791 -78.30 -75.27 -66.42
N LEU A 792 -78.42 -73.99 -66.80
CA LEU A 792 -79.40 -73.54 -67.78
C LEU A 792 -79.17 -74.20 -69.14
N ARG A 793 -77.93 -74.24 -69.64
CA ARG A 793 -77.61 -74.94 -70.89
C ARG A 793 -77.96 -76.42 -70.84
N ARG A 794 -77.69 -77.10 -69.72
CA ARG A 794 -78.08 -78.50 -69.55
C ARG A 794 -79.61 -78.67 -69.57
N LEU A 795 -80.34 -77.76 -68.96
CA LEU A 795 -81.80 -77.76 -68.99
C LEU A 795 -82.33 -77.47 -70.41
N ASP A 796 -81.72 -76.55 -71.13
CA ASP A 796 -82.07 -76.25 -72.53
C ASP A 796 -81.84 -77.48 -73.43
N ASP A 797 -80.71 -78.19 -73.28
CA ASP A 797 -80.44 -79.45 -74.00
C ASP A 797 -81.48 -80.53 -73.67
N GLU A 798 -81.92 -80.62 -72.40
CA GLU A 798 -82.94 -81.57 -71.94
C GLU A 798 -84.32 -81.21 -72.53
N ILE A 799 -84.66 -79.91 -72.56
CA ILE A 799 -85.87 -79.39 -73.21
C ILE A 799 -85.84 -79.71 -74.70
N GLU A 800 -84.72 -79.48 -75.39
CA GLU A 800 -84.59 -79.75 -76.82
C GLU A 800 -84.73 -81.24 -77.14
N ARG A 801 -84.14 -82.13 -76.31
CA ARG A 801 -84.38 -83.58 -76.41
C ARG A 801 -85.87 -83.94 -76.22
N LYS A 802 -86.55 -83.31 -75.27
CA LYS A 802 -87.98 -83.54 -75.02
C LYS A 802 -88.85 -83.02 -76.17
N ILE A 803 -88.51 -81.87 -76.76
CA ILE A 803 -89.16 -81.36 -77.97
C ILE A 803 -88.97 -82.34 -79.12
N HIS A 804 -87.75 -82.82 -79.36
CA HIS A 804 -87.49 -83.81 -80.40
C HIS A 804 -88.25 -85.12 -80.20
N MET A 805 -88.38 -85.59 -78.95
CA MET A 805 -89.21 -86.77 -78.65
C MET A 805 -90.68 -86.51 -78.91
N ARG A 806 -91.21 -85.37 -78.45
CA ARG A 806 -92.60 -84.95 -78.72
C ARG A 806 -92.87 -84.87 -80.23
N ASP A 807 -91.96 -84.29 -81.00
CA ASP A 807 -92.13 -84.13 -82.45
C ASP A 807 -92.06 -85.48 -83.18
N ARG A 808 -91.24 -86.43 -82.70
CA ARG A 808 -91.24 -87.83 -83.18
C ARG A 808 -92.57 -88.54 -82.87
N GLU A 809 -93.11 -88.35 -81.67
CA GLU A 809 -94.42 -88.90 -81.29
C GLU A 809 -95.54 -88.32 -82.16
N ILE A 810 -95.56 -86.99 -82.36
CA ILE A 810 -96.52 -86.33 -83.25
C ILE A 810 -96.40 -86.89 -84.67
N ALA A 811 -95.18 -87.02 -85.21
CA ALA A 811 -94.97 -87.57 -86.54
C ALA A 811 -95.42 -89.04 -86.68
N ALA A 812 -95.24 -89.86 -85.64
CA ALA A 812 -95.74 -91.23 -85.59
C ALA A 812 -97.28 -91.25 -85.58
N THR A 813 -97.91 -90.45 -84.72
CA THR A 813 -99.39 -90.36 -84.68
C THR A 813 -99.98 -89.84 -86.00
N ALA A 814 -99.30 -88.90 -86.68
CA ALA A 814 -99.72 -88.41 -87.99
C ALA A 814 -99.68 -89.52 -89.06
N LYS A 815 -98.62 -90.34 -89.07
CA LYS A 815 -98.52 -91.51 -89.98
C LYS A 815 -99.60 -92.54 -89.71
N ASP A 816 -99.90 -92.82 -88.45
CA ASP A 816 -100.99 -93.75 -88.09
C ASP A 816 -102.36 -93.21 -88.52
N LEU A 817 -102.59 -91.91 -88.40
CA LEU A 817 -103.81 -91.26 -88.90
C LEU A 817 -103.92 -91.32 -90.43
N GLU A 818 -102.83 -91.12 -91.16
CA GLU A 818 -102.80 -91.25 -92.63
C GLU A 818 -103.13 -92.69 -93.07
N MET A 819 -102.55 -93.70 -92.40
CA MET A 819 -102.83 -95.11 -92.68
C MET A 819 -104.31 -95.44 -92.44
N ARG A 820 -104.88 -94.97 -91.32
CA ARG A 820 -106.32 -95.15 -91.04
C ARG A 820 -107.20 -94.42 -92.05
N HIS A 821 -106.77 -93.27 -92.56
CA HIS A 821 -107.51 -92.54 -93.58
C HIS A 821 -107.56 -93.33 -94.90
N LEU A 822 -106.43 -93.90 -95.32
CA LEU A 822 -106.34 -94.76 -96.51
C LEU A 822 -107.18 -96.04 -96.37
N GLU A 823 -107.21 -96.65 -95.18
CA GLU A 823 -108.09 -97.79 -94.89
C GLU A 823 -109.58 -97.43 -95.00
N LEU A 824 -109.99 -96.29 -94.45
CA LEU A 824 -111.35 -95.75 -94.56
C LEU A 824 -111.74 -95.46 -96.01
N GLU A 825 -110.84 -94.88 -96.82
CA GLU A 825 -111.10 -94.65 -98.25
C GLU A 825 -111.29 -95.95 -99.04
N SER A 826 -110.50 -96.98 -98.73
CA SER A 826 -110.67 -98.31 -99.32
C SER A 826 -112.04 -98.90 -98.98
N GLN A 827 -112.44 -98.83 -97.71
CA GLN A 827 -113.76 -99.29 -97.26
C GLN A 827 -114.90 -98.52 -97.92
N LYS A 828 -114.77 -97.19 -98.07
CA LYS A 828 -115.76 -96.35 -98.75
C LYS A 828 -115.96 -96.76 -100.21
N ARG A 829 -114.87 -97.00 -100.96
CA ARG A 829 -114.94 -97.47 -102.35
C ARG A 829 -115.62 -98.84 -102.47
N LEU A 830 -115.42 -99.71 -101.50
CA LEU A 830 -116.06 -101.02 -101.44
C LEU A 830 -117.56 -100.90 -101.17
N TYR A 831 -117.93 -99.98 -100.27
CA TYR A 831 -119.33 -99.67 -99.94
C TYR A 831 -120.08 -99.05 -101.13
N GLU A 832 -119.46 -98.12 -101.86
CA GLU A 832 -120.04 -97.50 -103.06
C GLU A 832 -120.32 -98.52 -104.17
N LYS A 833 -119.42 -99.49 -104.38
CA LYS A 833 -119.65 -100.61 -105.30
C LYS A 833 -120.81 -101.50 -104.89
N ASN A 834 -121.00 -101.72 -103.59
CA ASN A 834 -122.11 -102.52 -103.09
C ASN A 834 -123.44 -101.74 -103.18
N LEU A 835 -123.40 -100.42 -102.98
CA LEU A 835 -124.58 -99.55 -103.06
C LEU A 835 -125.14 -99.48 -104.48
N THR A 836 -124.30 -99.37 -105.51
CA THR A 836 -124.78 -99.37 -106.91
C THR A 836 -125.42 -100.70 -107.29
N ARG A 837 -124.84 -101.81 -106.83
CA ARG A 837 -125.40 -103.16 -107.02
C ARG A 837 -126.76 -103.33 -106.35
N ASN A 838 -126.93 -102.75 -105.16
CA ASN A 838 -128.19 -102.79 -104.43
C ASN A 838 -129.23 -101.83 -105.01
N GLN A 839 -128.83 -100.68 -105.56
CA GLN A 839 -129.76 -99.73 -106.20
C GLN A 839 -130.39 -100.32 -107.48
N GLU A 840 -129.67 -101.15 -108.24
CA GLU A 840 -130.24 -101.89 -109.38
C GLU A 840 -131.25 -102.97 -108.93
N ALA A 841 -131.06 -103.57 -107.75
CA ALA A 841 -132.00 -104.54 -107.18
C ALA A 841 -133.26 -103.86 -106.61
N VAL A 842 -133.10 -102.75 -105.89
CA VAL A 842 -134.19 -101.99 -105.24
C VAL A 842 -135.10 -101.27 -106.25
N ALA A 843 -134.59 -100.87 -107.42
CA ALA A 843 -135.44 -100.31 -108.49
C ALA A 843 -136.39 -101.34 -109.12
N LYS A 844 -136.14 -102.64 -108.92
CA LYS A 844 -137.02 -103.74 -109.33
C LYS A 844 -138.10 -104.03 -108.27
N GLU A 845 -137.76 -103.94 -106.98
CA GLU A 845 -138.69 -104.14 -105.85
C GLU A 845 -139.58 -102.92 -105.54
N MET A 846 -139.11 -101.67 -105.73
CA MET A 846 -139.94 -100.47 -105.47
C MET A 846 -141.12 -100.28 -106.43
N ARG A 847 -141.20 -101.05 -107.52
CA ARG A 847 -142.42 -101.13 -108.33
C ARG A 847 -143.50 -102.01 -107.71
N GLU A 848 -143.13 -102.91 -106.79
CA GLU A 848 -144.03 -103.89 -106.16
C GLU A 848 -144.49 -103.42 -104.75
N ASP A 849 -143.71 -102.59 -104.05
CA ASP A 849 -144.01 -102.14 -102.67
C ASP A 849 -144.90 -100.88 -102.54
N ALA A 850 -145.12 -100.14 -103.63
CA ALA A 850 -146.03 -98.98 -103.63
C ALA A 850 -147.50 -99.37 -103.33
N ASP A 851 -147.85 -100.66 -103.48
CA ASP A 851 -149.17 -101.19 -103.20
C ASP A 851 -149.37 -101.65 -101.74
N ALA A 852 -148.32 -101.76 -100.92
CA ALA A 852 -148.39 -102.35 -99.58
C ALA A 852 -148.42 -101.34 -98.41
N CYS A 853 -147.77 -100.19 -98.50
CA CYS A 853 -147.55 -99.28 -97.35
C CYS A 853 -148.68 -98.25 -97.08
N ARG A 854 -149.92 -98.60 -97.42
CA ARG A 854 -151.13 -97.83 -97.07
C ARG A 854 -151.78 -98.28 -95.75
N ARG A 855 -151.14 -99.15 -94.95
CA ARG A 855 -151.85 -99.87 -93.87
C ARG A 855 -151.25 -99.90 -92.46
N LYS A 856 -150.09 -99.32 -92.13
CA LYS A 856 -149.58 -99.41 -90.74
C LYS A 856 -148.86 -98.15 -90.25
N ALA A 857 -149.62 -97.06 -90.19
CA ALA A 857 -149.48 -96.07 -89.13
C ALA A 857 -150.30 -96.57 -87.92
N ASP A 858 -149.74 -96.43 -86.72
CA ASP A 858 -150.38 -96.34 -85.38
C ASP A 858 -149.61 -97.14 -84.31
N LEU A 859 -149.31 -96.46 -83.20
CA LEU A 859 -148.73 -96.90 -81.91
C LEU A 859 -147.18 -96.85 -81.82
N GLU A 860 -146.58 -95.67 -81.62
CA GLU A 860 -146.32 -94.99 -80.30
C GLU A 860 -145.14 -95.63 -79.51
N GLU A 861 -144.00 -94.95 -79.27
CA GLU A 861 -143.68 -93.95 -78.19
C GLU A 861 -143.64 -94.57 -76.76
N HIS A 862 -142.63 -94.41 -75.88
CA HIS A 862 -142.20 -93.16 -75.22
C HIS A 862 -141.12 -93.34 -74.08
N MET A 863 -140.46 -92.22 -73.68
CA MET A 863 -139.91 -91.81 -72.34
C MET A 863 -138.48 -92.23 -71.86
N PHE A 864 -137.61 -91.47 -71.11
CA PHE A 864 -137.47 -90.04 -70.69
C PHE A 864 -136.21 -89.81 -69.74
N HIS A 865 -135.21 -88.97 -70.13
CA HIS A 865 -134.27 -87.97 -69.48
C HIS A 865 -133.60 -87.88 -68.04
N ARG A 866 -132.46 -87.08 -67.98
CA ARG A 866 -131.90 -86.02 -67.00
C ARG A 866 -130.67 -86.33 -66.05
N LEU A 867 -129.87 -85.43 -65.38
CA LEU A 867 -129.10 -84.13 -65.52
C LEU A 867 -128.35 -83.75 -64.16
N ILE A 868 -127.54 -82.65 -64.06
CA ILE A 868 -126.42 -82.16 -63.14
C ILE A 868 -126.74 -81.55 -61.70
N GLY A 869 -125.73 -81.30 -60.80
CA GLY A 869 -125.75 -80.33 -59.64
C GLY A 869 -124.39 -79.90 -58.95
N MET A 870 -124.33 -78.74 -58.24
CA MET A 870 -123.20 -78.01 -57.53
C MET A 870 -123.43 -77.84 -55.99
N ASP A 871 -122.43 -77.41 -55.15
CA ASP A 871 -122.63 -76.53 -53.93
C ASP A 871 -121.37 -75.89 -53.24
N GLN A 872 -121.55 -74.86 -52.37
CA GLN A 872 -120.57 -74.02 -51.60
C GLN A 872 -120.70 -74.10 -50.04
N THR A 873 -119.64 -73.72 -49.26
CA THR A 873 -119.58 -72.75 -48.09
C THR A 873 -118.71 -73.07 -46.83
N GLN A 874 -117.98 -72.00 -46.41
CA GLN A 874 -117.53 -71.48 -45.10
C GLN A 874 -116.51 -72.12 -44.10
N ASN A 875 -115.43 -71.35 -43.88
CA ASN A 875 -114.77 -70.95 -42.61
C ASN A 875 -114.23 -71.99 -41.60
N GLN A 876 -112.89 -72.07 -41.53
CA GLN A 876 -112.16 -71.86 -40.28
C GLN A 876 -110.88 -71.06 -40.53
N LYS A 877 -111.02 -69.76 -40.24
CA LYS A 877 -109.98 -68.75 -40.07
C LYS A 877 -108.96 -69.15 -38.98
N THR A 878 -107.88 -68.37 -38.91
CA THR A 878 -107.32 -67.82 -37.65
C THR A 878 -106.29 -68.57 -36.79
N GLN A 879 -105.48 -69.50 -37.32
CA GLN A 879 -104.34 -70.04 -36.52
C GLN A 879 -102.93 -69.94 -37.12
N LYS A 880 -102.75 -69.73 -38.43
CA LYS A 880 -101.40 -69.70 -39.03
C LYS A 880 -100.71 -68.32 -39.11
N LEU A 881 -101.39 -67.23 -38.75
CA LEU A 881 -100.85 -65.86 -38.86
C LEU A 881 -100.27 -65.31 -37.55
N ILE A 882 -100.37 -66.05 -36.45
CA ILE A 882 -99.94 -65.59 -35.11
C ILE A 882 -98.53 -66.09 -34.76
N GLU A 883 -98.08 -67.22 -35.32
CA GLU A 883 -96.72 -67.74 -35.06
C GLU A 883 -95.61 -66.95 -35.77
N GLU A 884 -95.88 -66.31 -36.92
CA GLU A 884 -94.88 -65.49 -37.63
C GLU A 884 -94.61 -64.12 -36.99
N ASN A 885 -95.50 -63.63 -36.11
CA ASN A 885 -95.36 -62.33 -35.47
C ASN A 885 -94.72 -62.41 -34.07
N LEU A 886 -94.55 -63.60 -33.48
CA LEU A 886 -93.84 -63.78 -32.21
C LEU A 886 -92.31 -63.85 -32.39
N ALA A 887 -91.83 -64.38 -33.52
CA ALA A 887 -90.39 -64.47 -33.83
C ALA A 887 -89.74 -63.12 -34.19
N LYS A 888 -90.53 -62.11 -34.58
CA LYS A 888 -90.05 -60.77 -34.94
C LYS A 888 -89.96 -59.79 -33.75
N ALA A 889 -90.51 -60.14 -32.58
CA ALA A 889 -90.49 -59.28 -31.39
C ALA A 889 -89.28 -59.53 -30.47
N GLU A 890 -88.70 -60.74 -30.45
CA GLU A 890 -87.57 -61.08 -29.56
C GLU A 890 -86.20 -60.56 -30.05
N GLN A 891 -86.03 -60.32 -31.37
CA GLN A 891 -84.82 -59.70 -31.91
C GLN A 891 -84.73 -58.17 -31.68
N ALA A 892 -85.82 -57.52 -31.26
CA ALA A 892 -85.84 -56.09 -30.98
C ALA A 892 -85.47 -55.73 -29.52
N CYS A 893 -85.63 -56.66 -28.56
CA CYS A 893 -85.33 -56.40 -27.13
C CYS A 893 -83.85 -56.57 -26.74
N LEU A 894 -83.06 -57.35 -27.50
CA LEU A 894 -81.63 -57.53 -27.19
C LEU A 894 -80.74 -56.33 -27.59
N ASN A 895 -81.20 -55.47 -28.50
CA ASN A 895 -80.47 -54.27 -28.93
C ASN A 895 -80.75 -53.04 -28.04
N THR A 896 -81.85 -53.04 -27.26
CA THR A 896 -82.17 -51.94 -26.34
C THR A 896 -81.37 -52.02 -25.04
N ASP A 897 -81.05 -53.23 -24.54
CA ASP A 897 -80.31 -53.40 -23.28
C ASP A 897 -78.82 -53.05 -23.38
N TRP A 898 -78.18 -53.32 -24.53
CA TRP A 898 -76.78 -52.93 -24.76
C TRP A 898 -76.61 -51.42 -24.89
N HIS A 899 -77.61 -50.74 -25.48
CA HIS A 899 -77.62 -49.28 -25.60
C HIS A 899 -77.87 -48.60 -24.25
N ILE A 900 -78.75 -49.16 -23.41
CA ILE A 900 -79.03 -48.64 -22.06
C ILE A 900 -77.84 -48.86 -21.11
N GLN A 901 -77.13 -50.00 -21.17
CA GLN A 901 -75.92 -50.22 -20.37
C GLN A 901 -74.72 -49.34 -20.80
N ALA A 902 -74.58 -49.07 -22.10
CA ALA A 902 -73.55 -48.17 -22.61
C ALA A 902 -73.80 -46.71 -22.19
N LEU A 903 -75.06 -46.24 -22.30
CA LEU A 903 -75.47 -44.90 -21.84
C LEU A 903 -75.37 -44.74 -20.32
N HIS A 904 -75.65 -45.80 -19.54
CA HIS A 904 -75.50 -45.76 -18.08
C HIS A 904 -74.03 -45.69 -17.64
N LYS A 905 -73.12 -46.46 -18.28
CA LYS A 905 -71.68 -46.36 -18.02
C LYS A 905 -71.11 -44.98 -18.39
N GLN A 906 -71.55 -44.41 -19.50
CA GLN A 906 -71.12 -43.06 -19.91
C GLN A 906 -71.60 -41.99 -18.90
N ARG A 907 -72.86 -42.06 -18.46
CA ARG A 907 -73.36 -41.16 -17.39
C ARG A 907 -72.62 -41.31 -16.08
N CYS A 908 -72.25 -42.51 -15.65
CA CYS A 908 -71.47 -42.71 -14.43
C CYS A 908 -70.05 -42.17 -14.55
N HIS A 909 -69.39 -42.33 -15.70
CA HIS A 909 -68.07 -41.74 -15.95
C HIS A 909 -68.12 -40.21 -16.00
N ASP A 910 -69.16 -39.63 -16.60
CA ASP A 910 -69.35 -38.18 -16.65
C ASP A 910 -69.67 -37.58 -15.27
N LEU A 911 -70.44 -38.30 -14.44
CA LEU A 911 -70.70 -37.93 -13.04
C LEU A 911 -69.42 -37.93 -12.21
N HIS A 912 -68.60 -38.99 -12.31
CA HIS A 912 -67.36 -39.09 -11.55
C HIS A 912 -66.32 -38.05 -12.01
N ARG A 913 -66.29 -37.73 -13.31
CA ARG A 913 -65.43 -36.67 -13.84
C ARG A 913 -65.87 -35.28 -13.35
N ASN A 914 -67.18 -35.05 -13.25
CA ASN A 914 -67.74 -33.81 -12.67
C ASN A 914 -67.48 -33.67 -11.18
N GLU A 915 -67.55 -34.77 -10.41
CA GLU A 915 -67.17 -34.76 -8.98
C GLU A 915 -65.69 -34.40 -8.80
N CYS A 916 -64.80 -34.99 -9.60
CA CYS A 916 -63.38 -34.64 -9.62
C CYS A 916 -63.14 -33.16 -9.99
N TYR A 917 -63.84 -32.61 -10.99
CA TYR A 917 -63.74 -31.19 -11.34
C TYR A 917 -64.28 -30.27 -10.24
N GLN A 918 -65.36 -30.65 -9.56
CA GLN A 918 -65.88 -29.89 -8.43
C GLN A 918 -64.93 -29.91 -7.23
N GLU A 919 -64.24 -31.02 -7.00
CA GLU A 919 -63.26 -31.16 -5.92
C GLU A 919 -61.98 -30.36 -6.21
N MET A 920 -61.49 -30.40 -7.46
CA MET A 920 -60.41 -29.53 -7.93
C MET A 920 -60.78 -28.04 -7.84
N ALA A 921 -62.00 -27.68 -8.21
CA ALA A 921 -62.48 -26.30 -8.09
C ALA A 921 -62.63 -25.85 -6.62
N LYS A 922 -63.04 -26.75 -5.71
CA LYS A 922 -63.06 -26.48 -4.26
C LYS A 922 -61.64 -26.26 -3.71
N LEU A 923 -60.68 -27.08 -4.12
CA LEU A 923 -59.28 -26.94 -3.72
C LEU A 923 -58.65 -25.65 -4.25
N LEU A 924 -58.90 -25.29 -5.51
CA LEU A 924 -58.44 -24.02 -6.09
C LEU A 924 -59.05 -22.80 -5.38
N ARG A 925 -60.34 -22.84 -5.02
CA ARG A 925 -60.98 -21.79 -4.21
C ARG A 925 -60.45 -21.73 -2.77
N LYS A 926 -59.97 -22.85 -2.23
CA LYS A 926 -59.34 -22.89 -0.90
C LYS A 926 -57.91 -22.33 -0.96
N ASN A 927 -57.14 -22.65 -1.99
CA ASN A 927 -55.81 -22.07 -2.21
C ASN A 927 -55.87 -20.56 -2.48
N ARG A 928 -56.79 -20.09 -3.34
CA ARG A 928 -56.95 -18.64 -3.55
C ARG A 928 -57.33 -17.89 -2.27
N ARG A 929 -58.13 -18.49 -1.39
CA ARG A 929 -58.45 -17.88 -0.08
C ARG A 929 -57.21 -17.78 0.82
N LYS A 930 -56.41 -18.84 0.89
CA LYS A 930 -55.14 -18.82 1.64
C LYS A 930 -54.13 -17.83 1.07
N GLU A 931 -54.03 -17.71 -0.25
CA GLU A 931 -53.18 -16.70 -0.90
C GLU A 931 -53.63 -15.27 -0.55
N ILE A 932 -54.94 -15.02 -0.53
CA ILE A 932 -55.49 -13.72 -0.13
C ILE A 932 -55.25 -13.45 1.37
N GLU A 933 -55.39 -14.45 2.24
CA GLU A 933 -55.07 -14.34 3.68
C GLU A 933 -53.59 -14.00 3.90
N ILE A 934 -52.67 -14.65 3.17
CA ILE A 934 -51.24 -14.36 3.25
C ILE A 934 -50.94 -12.95 2.71
N LEU A 935 -51.56 -12.55 1.59
CA LEU A 935 -51.39 -11.20 1.03
C LEU A 935 -51.92 -10.09 1.95
N ASN A 936 -52.98 -10.36 2.70
CA ASN A 936 -53.50 -9.41 3.69
C ASN A 936 -52.58 -9.35 4.92
N ALA A 937 -52.10 -10.50 5.43
CA ALA A 937 -51.15 -10.54 6.53
C ALA A 937 -49.81 -9.84 6.20
N MET A 938 -49.33 -9.98 4.95
CA MET A 938 -48.14 -9.22 4.52
C MET A 938 -48.41 -7.72 4.46
N ARG A 939 -49.59 -7.30 3.98
CA ARG A 939 -49.96 -5.87 3.93
C ARG A 939 -50.12 -5.26 5.31
N GLU A 940 -50.71 -5.97 6.26
CA GLU A 940 -50.80 -5.53 7.66
C GLU A 940 -49.41 -5.38 8.27
N ARG A 941 -48.51 -6.33 8.05
CA ARG A 941 -47.13 -6.27 8.54
C ARG A 941 -46.31 -5.14 7.89
N GLU A 942 -46.58 -4.81 6.63
CA GLU A 942 -45.98 -3.64 5.98
C GLU A 942 -46.56 -2.32 6.49
N ALA A 943 -47.85 -2.28 6.85
CA ALA A 943 -48.49 -1.11 7.45
C ALA A 943 -47.93 -0.85 8.85
N GLU A 944 -47.82 -1.87 9.71
CA GLU A 944 -47.20 -1.76 11.04
C GLU A 944 -45.75 -1.23 10.96
N LYS A 945 -44.97 -1.73 9.98
CA LYS A 945 -43.61 -1.23 9.75
C LYS A 945 -43.56 0.23 9.29
N ARG A 946 -44.57 0.69 8.54
CA ARG A 946 -44.67 2.10 8.13
C ARG A 946 -45.07 2.99 9.30
N GLU A 947 -46.00 2.56 10.13
CA GLU A 947 -46.38 3.28 11.35
C GLU A 947 -45.19 3.39 12.33
N GLU A 948 -44.44 2.31 12.56
CA GLU A 948 -43.21 2.36 13.38
C GLU A 948 -42.15 3.31 12.80
N ALA A 949 -42.03 3.39 11.48
CA ALA A 949 -41.09 4.30 10.82
C ALA A 949 -41.54 5.76 10.95
N GLU A 950 -42.84 6.03 10.84
CA GLU A 950 -43.42 7.36 11.02
C GLU A 950 -43.33 7.83 12.47
N GLU A 951 -43.54 6.97 13.46
CA GLU A 951 -43.33 7.29 14.88
C GLU A 951 -41.87 7.62 15.18
N LYS A 952 -40.92 6.86 14.61
CA LYS A 952 -39.48 7.13 14.76
C LYS A 952 -39.08 8.46 14.14
N ASP A 953 -39.63 8.82 12.98
CA ASP A 953 -39.35 10.10 12.33
C ASP A 953 -39.98 11.29 13.09
N LEU A 954 -41.16 11.09 13.68
CA LEU A 954 -41.78 12.08 14.58
C LEU A 954 -40.97 12.28 15.86
N HIS A 955 -40.44 11.21 16.47
CA HIS A 955 -39.56 11.29 17.63
C HIS A 955 -38.28 12.07 17.29
N LEU A 956 -37.64 11.75 16.16
CA LEU A 956 -36.43 12.43 15.70
C LEU A 956 -36.66 13.92 15.41
N LYS A 957 -37.82 14.27 14.83
CA LYS A 957 -38.23 15.67 14.61
C LYS A 957 -38.51 16.40 15.92
N SER A 958 -39.04 15.72 16.94
CA SER A 958 -39.26 16.32 18.27
C SER A 958 -37.95 16.61 19.00
N GLU A 959 -36.97 15.71 18.91
CA GLU A 959 -35.63 15.90 19.50
C GLU A 959 -34.88 17.04 18.81
N LYS A 960 -34.96 17.13 17.48
CA LYS A 960 -34.40 18.26 16.71
C LYS A 960 -35.06 19.60 17.05
N LYS A 961 -36.37 19.62 17.33
CA LYS A 961 -37.06 20.83 17.82
C LYS A 961 -36.62 21.20 19.24
N ALA A 962 -36.40 20.22 20.13
CA ALA A 962 -35.92 20.47 21.48
C ALA A 962 -34.45 20.97 21.48
N SER A 963 -33.59 20.44 20.60
CA SER A 963 -32.20 20.90 20.47
C SER A 963 -32.13 22.33 19.93
N THR A 964 -32.90 22.64 18.90
CA THR A 964 -32.96 23.99 18.31
C THR A 964 -33.55 25.02 19.27
N LEU A 965 -34.55 24.66 20.08
CA LEU A 965 -35.05 25.54 21.15
C LEU A 965 -34.01 25.76 22.26
N SER A 966 -33.22 24.75 22.61
CA SER A 966 -32.13 24.88 23.57
C SER A 966 -31.00 25.76 23.03
N GLU A 967 -30.65 25.65 21.76
CA GLU A 967 -29.64 26.49 21.10
C GLU A 967 -30.11 27.94 20.95
N ALA A 968 -31.38 28.15 20.58
CA ALA A 968 -31.97 29.49 20.50
C ALA A 968 -32.02 30.17 21.88
N SER A 969 -32.38 29.42 22.93
CA SER A 969 -32.35 29.91 24.31
C SER A 969 -30.94 30.28 24.76
N ARG A 970 -29.92 29.51 24.33
CA ARG A 970 -28.51 29.74 24.65
C ARG A 970 -27.96 30.96 23.91
N LYS A 971 -28.34 31.16 22.63
CA LYS A 971 -27.99 32.37 21.86
C LYS A 971 -28.64 33.63 22.45
N TRP A 972 -29.93 33.56 22.79
CA TRP A 972 -30.62 34.68 23.42
C TRP A 972 -30.02 35.06 24.77
N PHE A 973 -29.61 34.07 25.57
CA PHE A 973 -28.93 34.32 26.85
C PHE A 973 -27.56 34.99 26.66
N LEU A 974 -26.78 34.55 25.67
CA LEU A 974 -25.47 35.14 25.34
C LEU A 974 -25.59 36.56 24.79
N GLU A 975 -26.56 36.83 23.92
CA GLU A 975 -26.83 38.18 23.41
C GLU A 975 -27.27 39.14 24.52
N LYS A 976 -28.03 38.64 25.49
CA LYS A 976 -28.43 39.43 26.66
C LYS A 976 -27.24 39.76 27.57
N GLU A 977 -26.35 38.80 27.85
CA GLU A 977 -25.15 39.08 28.65
C GLU A 977 -24.17 40.03 27.94
N ILE A 978 -24.05 39.94 26.61
CA ILE A 978 -23.22 40.86 25.82
C ILE A 978 -23.81 42.28 25.85
N ASN A 979 -25.14 42.43 25.74
CA ASN A 979 -25.78 43.74 25.83
C ASN A 979 -25.73 44.32 27.26
N ASP A 980 -25.89 43.50 28.30
CA ASP A 980 -25.76 43.94 29.69
C ASP A 980 -24.30 44.34 30.01
N ALA A 981 -23.31 43.65 29.44
CA ALA A 981 -21.89 44.01 29.55
C ALA A 981 -21.57 45.32 28.81
N LEU A 982 -22.12 45.54 27.62
CA LEU A 982 -22.00 46.80 26.87
C LEU A 982 -22.65 47.97 27.60
N HIS A 983 -23.81 47.77 28.22
CA HIS A 983 -24.47 48.79 29.04
C HIS A 983 -23.70 49.11 30.32
N ALA A 984 -23.08 48.11 30.98
CA ALA A 984 -22.20 48.32 32.13
C ALA A 984 -20.92 49.10 31.77
N GLN A 985 -20.40 48.90 30.55
CA GLN A 985 -19.23 49.61 30.04
C GLN A 985 -19.53 51.09 29.77
N HIS A 986 -20.72 51.40 29.23
CA HIS A 986 -21.16 52.78 29.00
C HIS A 986 -21.42 53.58 30.29
N ALA A 987 -21.90 52.92 31.36
CA ALA A 987 -22.07 53.58 32.67
C ALA A 987 -20.74 53.86 33.39
N CYS A 988 -19.67 53.12 33.09
CA CYS A 988 -18.36 53.22 33.77
C CYS A 988 -17.46 54.36 33.25
N ASN A 989 -17.81 55.01 32.14
CA ASN A 989 -16.99 56.03 31.49
C ASN A 989 -17.05 57.45 32.10
N LYS A 990 -17.73 57.66 33.25
CA LYS A 990 -17.89 59.00 33.86
C LYS A 990 -17.48 59.16 35.34
N GLY A 991 -16.65 58.28 35.92
CA GLY A 991 -16.20 58.41 37.32
C GLY A 991 -14.69 58.21 37.52
N SER A 992 -14.07 58.99 38.43
CA SER A 992 -12.63 58.95 38.72
C SER A 992 -12.17 57.66 39.42
N LEU A 993 -10.89 57.32 39.28
CA LEU A 993 -10.28 56.03 39.68
C LEU A 993 -10.54 55.61 41.14
N ASN A 994 -10.75 56.54 42.07
CA ASN A 994 -10.99 56.19 43.48
C ASN A 994 -12.43 55.71 43.76
N GLN A 995 -13.41 56.12 42.95
CA GLN A 995 -14.76 55.54 43.03
C GLN A 995 -14.83 54.15 42.39
N ARG A 996 -13.97 53.86 41.40
CA ARG A 996 -13.89 52.55 40.76
C ARG A 996 -13.47 51.46 41.74
N LYS A 997 -12.50 51.71 42.62
CA LYS A 997 -12.03 50.71 43.59
C LYS A 997 -13.10 50.36 44.64
N ALA A 998 -13.81 51.36 45.17
CA ALA A 998 -14.88 51.15 46.15
C ALA A 998 -16.14 50.47 45.55
N TYR A 999 -16.41 50.69 44.26
CA TYR A 999 -17.54 50.04 43.57
C TYR A 999 -17.25 48.57 43.26
N TRP A 1000 -16.01 48.22 42.88
CA TRP A 1000 -15.59 46.84 42.64
C TRP A 1000 -15.57 45.99 43.93
N ASP A 1001 -15.08 46.55 45.03
CA ASP A 1001 -15.08 45.87 46.34
C ASP A 1001 -16.50 45.64 46.89
N SER A 1002 -17.48 46.47 46.48
CA SER A 1002 -18.89 46.28 46.83
C SER A 1002 -19.61 45.22 45.98
N MET A 1003 -19.12 44.93 44.77
CA MET A 1003 -19.83 44.09 43.78
C MET A 1003 -19.40 42.63 43.84
N GLU A 1004 -18.18 42.36 44.33
CA GLU A 1004 -17.63 41.01 44.51
C GLU A 1004 -18.49 40.07 45.37
N PRO A 1005 -19.04 40.51 46.53
CA PRO A 1005 -19.90 39.66 47.34
C PRO A 1005 -21.23 39.31 46.65
N ASP A 1006 -21.83 40.25 45.91
CA ASP A 1006 -23.12 40.06 45.24
C ASP A 1006 -22.98 39.17 43.99
N LEU A 1007 -21.89 39.30 43.25
CA LEU A 1007 -21.57 38.40 42.13
C LEU A 1007 -21.34 36.96 42.63
N MET A 1008 -20.59 36.80 43.72
CA MET A 1008 -20.31 35.49 44.32
C MET A 1008 -21.57 34.85 44.92
N ALA A 1009 -22.52 35.64 45.42
CA ALA A 1009 -23.83 35.17 45.87
C ALA A 1009 -24.69 34.69 44.68
N ARG A 1010 -24.71 35.44 43.57
CA ARG A 1010 -25.44 35.06 42.34
C ARG A 1010 -24.88 33.79 41.70
N VAL A 1011 -23.55 33.64 41.64
CA VAL A 1011 -22.89 32.43 41.14
C VAL A 1011 -23.18 31.21 42.01
N ARG A 1012 -23.25 31.38 43.34
CA ARG A 1012 -23.67 30.31 44.26
C ARG A 1012 -25.11 29.87 44.04
N ASN A 1013 -26.02 30.82 43.84
CA ASN A 1013 -27.42 30.56 43.57
C ASN A 1013 -27.62 29.84 42.22
N LEU A 1014 -26.83 30.22 41.21
CA LEU A 1014 -26.84 29.58 39.89
C LEU A 1014 -26.33 28.13 39.94
N ARG A 1015 -25.25 27.87 40.71
CA ARG A 1015 -24.75 26.51 40.95
C ARG A 1015 -25.77 25.64 41.67
N GLN A 1016 -26.47 26.17 42.66
CA GLN A 1016 -27.54 25.43 43.34
C GLN A 1016 -28.71 25.10 42.42
N ARG A 1017 -29.14 26.04 41.58
CA ARG A 1017 -30.21 25.80 40.59
C ARG A 1017 -29.83 24.74 39.55
N LEU A 1018 -28.60 24.79 39.03
CA LEU A 1018 -28.10 23.79 38.08
C LEU A 1018 -27.96 22.40 38.72
N ALA A 1019 -27.54 22.34 40.00
CA ALA A 1019 -27.46 21.09 40.75
C ALA A 1019 -28.84 20.48 41.02
N THR A 1020 -29.86 21.30 41.32
CA THR A 1020 -31.25 20.83 41.45
C THR A 1020 -31.84 20.36 40.12
N GLN A 1021 -31.49 21.02 39.01
CA GLN A 1021 -31.96 20.65 37.68
C GLN A 1021 -31.31 19.33 37.19
N ALA A 1022 -30.05 19.09 37.56
CA ALA A 1022 -29.36 17.82 37.32
C ALA A 1022 -29.93 16.67 38.17
N ARG A 1023 -30.31 16.93 39.43
CA ARG A 1023 -31.00 15.93 40.27
C ARG A 1023 -32.37 15.54 39.73
N ASN A 1024 -33.15 16.49 39.22
CA ASN A 1024 -34.46 16.21 38.64
C ASN A 1024 -34.39 15.42 37.32
N ARG A 1025 -33.28 15.51 36.57
CA ARG A 1025 -33.05 14.68 35.38
C ARG A 1025 -32.68 13.22 35.69
N CYS A 1026 -32.24 12.91 36.91
CA CYS A 1026 -31.88 11.55 37.30
C CYS A 1026 -33.04 10.75 37.91
N GLN A 1027 -34.23 11.36 38.06
CA GLN A 1027 -35.42 10.71 38.62
C GLN A 1027 -36.55 10.66 37.60
N THR A 1028 -36.40 9.85 36.55
CA THR A 1028 -37.53 9.27 35.81
C THR A 1028 -37.23 7.78 35.59
N PRO A 1029 -38.05 6.86 36.13
CA PRO A 1029 -37.75 5.43 36.15
C PRO A 1029 -38.16 4.71 34.85
N HIS A 1030 -37.44 3.62 34.57
CA HIS A 1030 -37.73 2.59 33.59
C HIS A 1030 -39.18 2.06 33.63
N LEU A 1031 -39.86 2.12 32.48
CA LEU A 1031 -41.06 1.36 32.05
C LEU A 1031 -40.95 1.36 30.51
N LEU A 1032 -41.02 0.30 29.71
CA LEU A 1032 -41.52 -1.07 29.84
C LEU A 1032 -40.76 -1.96 28.84
N ALA A 1033 -40.50 -3.20 29.24
CA ALA A 1033 -40.33 -4.33 28.33
C ALA A 1033 -41.54 -5.23 28.51
N THR A 1034 -42.33 -5.37 27.45
CA THR A 1034 -43.17 -6.53 27.10
C THR A 1034 -43.45 -6.45 25.62
#